data_AF-A0A932ZZE8-F1
#
_entry.id   AF-A0A932ZZE8-F1
#
_cell.length_a   1.000
_cell.length_b   1.000
_cell.length_c   1.000
_cell.angle_alpha   90.00
_cell.angle_beta   90.00
_cell.angle_gamma   90.00
#
_symmetry.space_group_name_H-M   'P 1'
#
loop_
_entity.id
_entity.type
_entity.pdbx_description
1 polymer ?
#
loop_
_entity_poly.entity_id
_entity_poly.type
_entity_poly.pdbx_seq_one_letter_code
_entity_poly.pdbx_strand_id
1 'polypeptide(L)'
;MFLTKLELQGFKTFAKKTELSFLPPTSQRCPITAVVGPNGSGKCLHGDSRVMLADGRLVQIRSLFEMAENSGGIKEIWEDGYCVRSLPEPIEILSMNPESLRIEKRIIDAFIKRTSPGFLLHIKTRSGKSIRTTHYHPFFTLKNGRLHALKAEELTNGISIATPRILSTSSQNTIDENLARFLGYFISEGRNTKNGQVRFVNEDEAVLQDFISVAESSFNRKAHRYSYKPTSDDVILYGHDLCEHLENEFGILRDGHSRTKSIPPQLFTSPQTVVTAFLGALFEGDGHVCAKNYHGRKQAYIEYATASPELADGVVTLLLRLGIVATKRTKMKWATNSPIRKKRPYTSVYIYGTDQLKCFARCIHFAGKKQMTLEVLKTLETHSTPILDVVPTAVHLVRETVLASGLKVKPLRGDFPRLAAYNERRCEASRDGLLDVSFLLQDRWEDENVGPFVQQLSQLANSDIYWDEITQIQRINHEDWVYDLSIPFTHNFISENIIVHNSNLADAIRWVLGEQSLKLLRGKESQDVIFSGSEGKGRAGFAQVSLNLNNQDGSMPIDYSHVTITRRLFRDGTSEYLLNESPVRLSDIQLLLAQANVGQRSYSVVGQGMIDHILVSTPEERKAFFDDATGVKPFQLKRHEAVLKLKRTHENLVDVEMLLREIEPRLRSLKRQASRLEQRDEIQQSLHTLEVDYYGEQWWTLVDQLDVAKRHFEEADDKIKLERKELNDLERAAQKLEKSETSDDRHMDLQTNYRALQKKQSENRQAQFETEKEIELTKVRTQSFWAPLPLVQIMQEVEEVVKGLRGLKGLKDVTTILEIVDAVLKRSEKLSKSLQRPNPDDIKPDPTLVEKLKKLKGLEGTIQKELERLETQIDAYVTQEKTERTELIQMQKTLREKQRQIHLLENRRNELQIDLARYEERQQALIREMNEFMKDRTVAVRSQRLNHSTTQPLPEESYAEIQRLRYKLELIGGIDPEIMKEYEETRVRHEFLDGQVNDLHKAIRDTEKVIVELDEQIEKQSKAVFGKINREFERYFKVLFGGGSCQLVKLTREEVEEVAPGFSLGETDGVSAERA
;
A
#
# COMPACT_ATOMS: atom_id res chain seq x y z
N MET A 1 2.48 -37.21 -23.03
CA MET A 1 3.61 -36.33 -22.78
C MET A 1 4.81 -37.17 -22.40
N PHE A 2 6.01 -36.76 -22.80
CA PHE A 2 7.27 -37.39 -22.34
C PHE A 2 8.42 -36.38 -22.32
N LEU A 3 9.42 -36.63 -21.47
CA LEU A 3 10.65 -35.85 -21.40
C LEU A 3 11.49 -36.04 -22.67
N THR A 4 11.81 -34.96 -23.37
CA THR A 4 12.65 -34.96 -24.59
C THR A 4 14.08 -34.50 -24.31
N LYS A 5 14.27 -33.52 -23.41
CA LYS A 5 15.59 -32.95 -23.11
C LYS A 5 15.65 -32.38 -21.68
N LEU A 6 16.80 -32.52 -21.02
CA LEU A 6 17.10 -31.93 -19.72
C LEU A 6 18.41 -31.12 -19.85
N GLU A 7 18.38 -29.85 -19.46
CA GLU A 7 19.54 -28.96 -19.47
C GLU A 7 19.90 -28.54 -18.03
N LEU A 8 21.18 -28.59 -17.66
CA LEU A 8 21.68 -28.30 -16.32
C LEU A 8 22.83 -27.29 -16.43
N GLN A 9 22.80 -26.20 -15.68
CA GLN A 9 23.87 -25.19 -15.67
C GLN A 9 24.04 -24.61 -14.27
N GLY A 10 25.27 -24.57 -13.77
CA GLY A 10 25.57 -24.10 -12.41
C GLY A 10 24.87 -24.89 -11.29
N PHE A 11 24.25 -26.03 -11.59
CA PHE A 11 23.49 -26.85 -10.63
C PHE A 11 24.38 -27.95 -10.05
N LYS A 12 24.64 -27.92 -8.75
CA LYS A 12 25.53 -28.83 -8.02
C LYS A 12 26.85 -29.04 -8.75
N THR A 13 27.06 -30.19 -9.38
CA THR A 13 28.27 -30.55 -10.12
C THR A 13 28.35 -30.03 -11.54
N PHE A 14 27.24 -29.54 -12.09
CA PHE A 14 27.13 -29.16 -13.49
C PHE A 14 27.54 -27.69 -13.67
N ALA A 15 28.84 -27.38 -13.54
CA ALA A 15 29.34 -26.01 -13.63
C ALA A 15 29.12 -25.37 -15.03
N LYS A 16 29.17 -26.17 -16.11
CA LYS A 16 28.80 -25.75 -17.47
C LYS A 16 27.41 -26.23 -17.83
N LYS A 17 26.82 -25.59 -18.85
CA LYS A 17 25.61 -26.08 -19.50
C LYS A 17 25.84 -27.52 -19.98
N THR A 18 25.05 -28.44 -19.45
CA THR A 18 25.05 -29.87 -19.76
C THR A 18 23.68 -30.22 -20.29
N GLU A 19 23.63 -30.83 -21.47
CA GLU A 19 22.36 -31.20 -22.12
C GLU A 19 22.26 -32.72 -22.25
N LEU A 20 21.11 -33.26 -21.85
CA LEU A 20 20.77 -34.67 -21.93
C LEU A 20 19.51 -34.82 -22.80
N SER A 21 19.59 -35.60 -23.86
CA SER A 21 18.48 -35.85 -24.78
C SER A 21 17.88 -37.23 -24.56
N PHE A 22 16.57 -37.34 -24.64
CA PHE A 22 15.80 -38.54 -24.36
C PHE A 22 15.02 -38.98 -25.61
N LEU A 23 14.93 -40.30 -25.82
CA LEU A 23 14.28 -40.87 -27.00
C LEU A 23 12.75 -40.96 -26.84
N PRO A 24 11.98 -40.85 -27.94
CA PRO A 24 10.53 -40.96 -27.90
C PRO A 24 10.04 -42.38 -27.52
N PRO A 25 8.86 -42.50 -26.88
CA PRO A 25 8.24 -43.77 -26.56
C PRO A 25 7.87 -44.54 -27.84
N THR A 26 8.01 -45.88 -27.81
CA THR A 26 7.67 -46.81 -28.89
C THR A 26 6.70 -47.87 -28.35
N SER A 27 6.09 -48.72 -29.19
CA SER A 27 5.14 -49.76 -28.74
C SER A 27 5.70 -50.75 -27.69
N GLN A 28 7.02 -50.78 -27.47
CA GLN A 28 7.72 -51.51 -26.39
C GLN A 28 8.38 -50.60 -25.32
N ARG A 29 8.29 -49.27 -25.44
CA ARG A 29 8.88 -48.28 -24.53
C ARG A 29 7.84 -47.25 -24.08
N CYS A 30 7.48 -47.28 -22.81
CA CYS A 30 6.63 -46.24 -22.20
C CYS A 30 7.38 -44.90 -22.07
N PRO A 31 6.66 -43.76 -21.97
CA PRO A 31 7.26 -42.48 -21.59
C PRO A 31 7.99 -42.64 -20.25
N ILE A 32 9.16 -42.03 -20.12
CA ILE A 32 10.11 -42.27 -19.01
C ILE A 32 9.40 -42.18 -17.65
N THR A 33 9.24 -43.31 -16.98
CA THR A 33 9.09 -43.37 -15.53
C THR A 33 10.48 -43.25 -14.93
N ALA A 34 10.80 -42.11 -14.32
CA ALA A 34 12.02 -42.00 -13.53
C ALA A 34 11.78 -42.72 -12.19
N VAL A 35 11.92 -44.05 -12.20
CA VAL A 35 12.11 -44.80 -10.95
C VAL A 35 13.46 -44.35 -10.42
N VAL A 36 13.44 -43.48 -9.42
CA VAL A 36 14.63 -43.13 -8.67
C VAL A 36 14.99 -44.38 -7.89
N GLY A 37 15.83 -45.19 -8.51
CA GLY A 37 16.41 -46.36 -7.89
C GLY A 37 17.00 -45.99 -6.53
N PRO A 38 17.01 -46.98 -5.61
CA PRO A 38 17.21 -46.87 -4.18
C PRO A 38 17.76 -45.54 -3.60
N ASN A 39 16.92 -44.77 -2.88
CA ASN A 39 17.35 -43.96 -1.72
C ASN A 39 17.43 -44.88 -0.49
N GLY A 40 18.46 -45.70 -0.50
CA GLY A 40 18.64 -46.84 0.38
C GLY A 40 19.76 -47.71 -0.13
N SER A 41 20.00 -48.85 0.51
CA SER A 41 21.19 -49.69 0.35
C SER A 41 21.69 -49.98 -1.08
N GLY A 42 20.89 -49.75 -2.12
CA GLY A 42 21.24 -49.97 -3.52
C GLY A 42 22.45 -49.21 -4.08
N LYS A 43 23.01 -48.20 -3.39
CA LYS A 43 24.30 -47.61 -3.77
C LYS A 43 25.39 -47.81 -2.72
N CYS A 44 25.28 -48.86 -1.93
CA CYS A 44 26.21 -49.15 -0.85
C CYS A 44 27.18 -50.30 -1.19
N LEU A 45 28.30 -50.28 -0.49
CA LEU A 45 29.31 -51.33 -0.48
C LEU A 45 29.11 -52.24 0.74
N HIS A 46 29.67 -53.45 0.64
CA HIS A 46 29.79 -54.34 1.79
C HIS A 46 30.64 -53.69 2.91
N GLY A 47 30.35 -53.96 4.19
CA GLY A 47 31.07 -53.36 5.33
C GLY A 47 32.57 -53.61 5.37
N ASP A 48 33.03 -54.79 4.95
CA ASP A 48 34.46 -55.11 4.80
C ASP A 48 35.17 -54.36 3.67
N SER A 49 34.44 -53.71 2.75
CA SER A 49 35.05 -53.02 1.62
C SER A 49 35.94 -51.89 2.13
N ARG A 50 37.17 -51.81 1.64
CA ARG A 50 38.12 -50.79 2.05
C ARG A 50 38.07 -49.60 1.12
N VAL A 51 38.05 -48.40 1.67
CA VAL A 51 38.08 -47.13 0.95
C VAL A 51 39.45 -46.48 1.09
N MET A 52 39.86 -45.75 0.05
CA MET A 52 41.19 -45.14 -0.01
C MET A 52 41.15 -43.69 0.49
N LEU A 53 41.74 -43.47 1.66
CA LEU A 53 41.88 -42.15 2.25
C LEU A 53 42.91 -41.29 1.47
N ALA A 54 42.89 -39.97 1.69
CA ALA A 54 43.80 -39.03 1.03
C ALA A 54 45.29 -39.24 1.37
N ASP A 55 45.57 -39.92 2.47
CA ASP A 55 46.91 -40.34 2.88
C ASP A 55 47.38 -41.61 2.15
N GLY A 56 46.53 -42.24 1.33
CA GLY A 56 46.81 -43.46 0.57
C GLY A 56 46.47 -44.76 1.31
N ARG A 57 46.02 -44.71 2.57
CA ARG A 57 45.64 -45.92 3.32
C ARG A 57 44.29 -46.47 2.86
N LEU A 58 44.18 -47.79 2.88
CA LEU A 58 42.93 -48.51 2.65
C LEU A 58 42.31 -48.88 4.00
N VAL A 59 41.18 -48.26 4.34
CA VAL A 59 40.48 -48.46 5.62
C VAL A 59 39.10 -49.03 5.38
N GLN A 60 38.66 -49.96 6.23
CA GLN A 60 37.32 -50.55 6.13
C GLN A 60 36.22 -49.49 6.29
N ILE A 61 35.25 -49.48 5.37
CA ILE A 61 34.16 -48.50 5.37
C ILE A 61 33.30 -48.58 6.64
N ARG A 62 33.11 -49.80 7.19
CA ARG A 62 32.42 -50.02 8.47
C ARG A 62 33.12 -49.30 9.62
N SER A 63 34.44 -49.47 9.75
CA SER A 63 35.23 -48.85 10.82
C SER A 63 35.24 -47.33 10.71
N LEU A 64 35.22 -46.77 9.50
CA LEU A 64 35.07 -45.32 9.29
C LEU A 64 33.71 -44.81 9.77
N PHE A 65 32.64 -45.55 9.50
CA PHE A 65 31.32 -45.21 10.01
C PHE A 65 31.28 -45.24 11.56
N GLU A 66 31.82 -46.30 12.17
CA GLU A 66 31.86 -46.45 13.64
C GLU A 66 32.71 -45.34 14.29
N MET A 67 33.83 -44.96 13.67
CA MET A 67 34.64 -43.82 14.11
C MET A 67 33.87 -42.50 14.00
N ALA A 68 33.15 -42.28 12.90
CA ALA A 68 32.31 -41.11 12.70
C ALA A 68 31.18 -41.03 13.74
N GLU A 69 30.56 -42.17 14.05
CA GLU A 69 29.50 -42.28 15.06
C GLU A 69 30.00 -41.97 16.48
N ASN A 70 31.18 -42.50 16.84
CA ASN A 70 31.75 -42.33 18.18
C ASN A 70 32.36 -40.93 18.42
N SER A 71 32.68 -40.18 17.36
CA SER A 71 33.31 -38.85 17.46
C SER A 71 32.31 -37.70 17.67
N GLY A 72 31.03 -38.00 17.92
CA GLY A 72 30.01 -36.99 18.25
C GLY A 72 29.41 -36.28 17.04
N GLY A 73 29.52 -36.85 15.83
CA GLY A 73 28.84 -36.36 14.64
C GLY A 73 27.32 -36.35 14.81
N ILE A 74 26.64 -35.45 14.10
CA ILE A 74 25.17 -35.36 14.11
C ILE A 74 24.62 -36.63 13.47
N LYS A 75 23.98 -37.48 14.29
CA LYS A 75 23.39 -38.74 13.88
C LYS A 75 21.93 -38.54 13.50
N GLU A 76 21.65 -38.69 12.20
CA GLU A 76 20.29 -38.78 11.67
C GLU A 76 19.88 -40.26 11.59
N ILE A 77 18.71 -40.58 12.15
CA ILE A 77 18.12 -41.91 12.10
C ILE A 77 17.14 -41.96 10.94
N TRP A 78 17.28 -42.98 10.09
CA TRP A 78 16.39 -43.29 8.97
C TRP A 78 15.69 -44.63 9.24
N GLU A 79 14.56 -44.88 8.58
CA GLU A 79 13.81 -46.15 8.74
C GLU A 79 14.65 -47.38 8.38
N ASP A 80 15.56 -47.24 7.40
CA ASP A 80 16.41 -48.31 6.88
C ASP A 80 17.89 -48.13 7.21
N GLY A 81 18.25 -47.23 8.14
CA GLY A 81 19.66 -46.97 8.44
C GLY A 81 19.99 -45.72 9.26
N TYR A 82 21.26 -45.33 9.20
CA TYR A 82 21.85 -44.22 9.93
C TYR A 82 22.73 -43.37 9.01
N CYS A 83 22.74 -42.07 9.26
CA CYS A 83 23.61 -41.13 8.59
C CYS A 83 24.32 -40.26 9.63
N VAL A 84 25.64 -40.16 9.51
CA VAL A 84 26.45 -39.34 10.41
C VAL A 84 27.09 -38.21 9.60
N ARG A 85 26.94 -36.97 10.08
CA ARG A 85 27.43 -35.73 9.45
C ARG A 85 28.16 -34.84 10.45
N SER A 86 28.88 -33.82 9.96
CA SER A 86 29.53 -32.79 10.80
C SER A 86 30.48 -33.38 11.84
N LEU A 87 31.54 -34.02 11.38
CA LEU A 87 32.62 -34.50 12.26
C LEU A 87 33.43 -33.33 12.85
N PRO A 88 33.98 -33.48 14.07
CA PRO A 88 34.90 -32.50 14.66
C PRO A 88 36.16 -32.30 13.83
N GLU A 89 36.67 -33.38 13.22
CA GLU A 89 37.82 -33.37 12.33
C GLU A 89 37.41 -33.91 10.94
N PRO A 90 37.69 -33.18 9.85
CA PRO A 90 37.32 -33.63 8.51
C PRO A 90 38.21 -34.79 8.06
N ILE A 91 37.60 -35.86 7.57
CA ILE A 91 38.30 -37.00 6.98
C ILE A 91 38.41 -36.79 5.46
N GLU A 92 39.65 -36.80 4.95
CA GLU A 92 39.92 -36.68 3.52
C GLU A 92 40.00 -38.05 2.82
N ILE A 93 39.43 -38.12 1.61
CA ILE A 93 39.37 -39.31 0.75
C ILE A 93 39.84 -38.98 -0.67
N LEU A 94 40.35 -39.98 -1.40
CA LEU A 94 40.67 -39.81 -2.81
C LEU A 94 39.47 -40.07 -3.71
N SER A 95 39.26 -39.16 -4.66
CA SER A 95 38.15 -39.19 -5.60
C SER A 95 38.63 -38.80 -7.01
N MET A 96 37.97 -39.31 -8.05
CA MET A 96 38.17 -38.87 -9.43
C MET A 96 37.33 -37.63 -9.73
N ASN A 97 37.90 -36.62 -10.37
CA ASN A 97 37.16 -35.53 -10.98
C ASN A 97 36.63 -36.00 -12.36
N PRO A 98 35.30 -36.09 -12.58
CA PRO A 98 34.76 -36.56 -13.86
C PRO A 98 35.06 -35.64 -15.06
N GLU A 99 35.31 -34.35 -14.81
CA GLU A 99 35.60 -33.38 -15.88
C GLU A 99 37.06 -33.41 -16.32
N SER A 100 38.02 -33.67 -15.42
CA SER A 100 39.46 -33.70 -15.76
C SER A 100 40.02 -35.11 -15.87
N LEU A 101 39.30 -36.12 -15.36
CA LEU A 101 39.74 -37.50 -15.18
C LEU A 101 41.01 -37.62 -14.33
N ARG A 102 41.24 -36.67 -13.43
CA ARG A 102 42.34 -36.68 -12.45
C ARG A 102 41.85 -37.09 -11.08
N ILE A 103 42.74 -37.67 -10.28
CA ILE A 103 42.45 -38.04 -8.90
C ILE A 103 42.85 -36.89 -7.98
N GLU A 104 41.93 -36.47 -7.12
CA GLU A 104 42.06 -35.33 -6.22
C GLU A 104 41.56 -35.69 -4.81
N LYS A 105 41.97 -34.90 -3.82
CA LYS A 105 41.54 -35.03 -2.43
C LYS A 105 40.17 -34.37 -2.24
N ARG A 106 39.29 -35.03 -1.51
CA ARG A 106 37.96 -34.52 -1.13
C ARG A 106 37.66 -34.83 0.32
N ILE A 107 36.84 -34.00 0.95
CA ILE A 107 36.38 -34.24 2.32
C ILE A 107 35.10 -35.08 2.27
N ILE A 108 34.98 -36.04 3.17
CA ILE A 108 33.74 -36.82 3.32
C ILE A 108 32.69 -35.95 4.01
N ASP A 109 31.53 -35.79 3.36
CA ASP A 109 30.39 -34.99 3.88
C ASP A 109 29.47 -35.81 4.79
N ALA A 110 29.26 -37.08 4.46
CA ALA A 110 28.39 -37.95 5.25
C ALA A 110 28.83 -39.42 5.20
N PHE A 111 28.61 -40.12 6.30
CA PHE A 111 28.82 -41.56 6.45
C PHE A 111 27.46 -42.23 6.55
N ILE A 112 27.21 -43.20 5.68
CA ILE A 112 25.90 -43.81 5.51
C ILE A 112 25.99 -45.30 5.84
N LYS A 113 25.06 -45.79 6.66
CA LYS A 113 24.88 -47.21 7.00
C LYS A 113 23.42 -47.59 6.76
N ARG A 114 23.15 -48.67 6.02
CA ARG A 114 21.79 -49.09 5.62
C ARG A 114 21.59 -50.61 5.56
N THR A 115 20.36 -51.07 5.67
CA THR A 115 20.01 -52.50 5.60
C THR A 115 20.21 -53.08 4.19
N SER A 116 20.93 -54.20 4.03
CA SER A 116 21.21 -54.83 2.72
C SER A 116 19.94 -55.23 1.96
N PRO A 117 19.92 -55.19 0.62
CA PRO A 117 18.80 -55.64 -0.20
C PRO A 117 18.76 -57.19 -0.40
N GLY A 118 19.29 -57.97 0.55
CA GLY A 118 19.31 -59.44 0.55
C GLY A 118 20.39 -60.10 -0.32
N PHE A 119 20.94 -59.41 -1.32
CA PHE A 119 22.09 -59.89 -2.09
C PHE A 119 22.98 -58.75 -2.61
N LEU A 120 24.26 -59.07 -2.82
CA LEU A 120 25.29 -58.23 -3.41
C LEU A 120 25.82 -58.84 -4.70
N LEU A 121 26.43 -58.00 -5.53
CA LEU A 121 27.25 -58.41 -6.66
C LEU A 121 28.72 -58.30 -6.28
N HIS A 122 29.47 -59.37 -6.55
CA HIS A 122 30.91 -59.44 -6.43
C HIS A 122 31.52 -59.36 -7.82
N ILE A 123 32.13 -58.22 -8.10
CA ILE A 123 32.73 -57.90 -9.39
C ILE A 123 34.24 -58.09 -9.26
N LYS A 124 34.85 -58.81 -10.21
CA LYS A 124 36.30 -58.95 -10.33
C LYS A 124 36.80 -58.46 -11.68
N THR A 125 37.91 -57.75 -11.66
CA THR A 125 38.54 -57.20 -12.85
C THR A 125 39.76 -58.03 -13.30
N ARG A 126 40.28 -57.73 -14.49
CA ARG A 126 41.44 -58.40 -15.09
C ARG A 126 42.71 -58.17 -14.29
N SER A 127 42.89 -56.98 -13.71
CA SER A 127 44.01 -56.72 -12.79
C SER A 127 43.86 -57.42 -11.44
N GLY A 128 42.75 -58.15 -11.20
CA GLY A 128 42.52 -58.89 -9.97
C GLY A 128 42.04 -58.04 -8.80
N LYS A 129 41.51 -56.85 -9.08
CA LYS A 129 40.74 -56.05 -8.13
C LYS A 129 39.35 -56.68 -7.98
N SER A 130 38.76 -56.54 -6.80
CA SER A 130 37.47 -57.14 -6.51
C SER A 130 36.68 -56.28 -5.54
N ILE A 131 35.41 -56.02 -5.85
CA ILE A 131 34.53 -55.22 -5.01
C ILE A 131 33.19 -55.93 -4.80
N ARG A 132 32.65 -55.80 -3.59
CA ARG A 132 31.32 -56.30 -3.21
C ARG A 132 30.39 -55.11 -3.03
N THR A 133 29.37 -55.04 -3.87
CA THR A 133 28.48 -53.88 -3.95
C THR A 133 27.03 -54.30 -4.16
N THR A 134 26.09 -53.42 -3.88
CA THR A 134 24.68 -53.65 -4.24
C THR A 134 24.46 -53.54 -5.74
N HIS A 135 23.41 -54.20 -6.22
CA HIS A 135 23.15 -54.37 -7.66
C HIS A 135 22.84 -53.06 -8.41
N TYR A 136 22.43 -52.00 -7.70
CA TYR A 136 22.18 -50.68 -8.28
C TYR A 136 23.40 -49.73 -8.24
N HIS A 137 24.52 -50.15 -7.66
CA HIS A 137 25.66 -49.27 -7.47
C HIS A 137 26.35 -48.96 -8.81
N PRO A 138 26.54 -47.68 -9.18
CA PRO A 138 27.03 -47.32 -10.49
C PRO A 138 28.56 -47.29 -10.57
N PHE A 139 29.08 -47.76 -11.72
CA PHE A 139 30.49 -47.75 -12.09
C PHE A 139 30.70 -46.88 -13.32
N PHE A 140 31.81 -46.13 -13.34
CA PHE A 140 32.21 -45.39 -14.53
C PHE A 140 32.78 -46.35 -15.58
N THR A 141 32.27 -46.23 -16.78
CA THR A 141 32.72 -46.89 -18.00
C THR A 141 32.98 -45.84 -19.07
N LEU A 142 33.62 -46.22 -20.18
CA LEU A 142 33.88 -45.32 -21.29
C LEU A 142 33.17 -45.80 -22.54
N LYS A 143 32.41 -44.91 -23.19
CA LYS A 143 31.71 -45.19 -24.45
C LYS A 143 31.91 -44.02 -25.40
N ASN A 144 32.50 -44.29 -26.57
CA ASN A 144 32.83 -43.29 -27.58
C ASN A 144 33.66 -42.12 -27.02
N GLY A 145 34.63 -42.43 -26.15
CA GLY A 145 35.49 -41.43 -25.51
C GLY A 145 34.81 -40.58 -24.43
N ARG A 146 33.54 -40.83 -24.08
CA ARG A 146 32.82 -40.12 -23.01
C ARG A 146 32.54 -41.04 -21.83
N LEU A 147 32.58 -40.48 -20.62
CA LEU A 147 32.21 -41.19 -19.41
C LEU A 147 30.73 -41.60 -19.44
N HIS A 148 30.48 -42.85 -19.06
CA HIS A 148 29.15 -43.42 -18.96
C HIS A 148 29.03 -44.20 -17.66
N ALA A 149 28.03 -43.91 -16.84
CA ALA A 149 27.77 -44.67 -15.62
C ALA A 149 26.85 -45.86 -15.93
N LEU A 150 27.29 -47.08 -15.61
CA LEU A 150 26.47 -48.31 -15.68
C LEU A 150 26.26 -48.86 -14.28
N LYS A 151 25.06 -49.36 -13.99
CA LYS A 151 24.79 -50.03 -12.71
C LYS A 151 25.49 -51.38 -12.64
N ALA A 152 25.78 -51.85 -11.43
CA ALA A 152 26.39 -53.15 -11.21
C ALA A 152 25.64 -54.30 -11.90
N GLU A 153 24.31 -54.27 -11.93
CA GLU A 153 23.45 -55.26 -12.62
C GLU A 153 23.48 -55.17 -14.15
N GLU A 154 23.83 -54.01 -14.71
CA GLU A 154 23.94 -53.78 -16.16
C GLU A 154 25.33 -54.13 -16.70
N LEU A 155 26.29 -54.37 -15.81
CA LEU A 155 27.65 -54.75 -16.20
C LEU A 155 27.67 -56.19 -16.73
N THR A 156 28.48 -56.39 -17.77
CA THR A 156 28.78 -57.70 -18.34
C THR A 156 30.29 -57.91 -18.39
N ASN A 157 30.72 -59.17 -18.45
CA ASN A 157 32.12 -59.50 -18.68
C ASN A 157 32.61 -58.84 -19.99
N GLY A 158 33.83 -58.31 -19.99
CA GLY A 158 34.42 -57.60 -21.12
C GLY A 158 34.23 -56.07 -21.11
N ILE A 159 33.37 -55.52 -20.24
CA ILE A 159 33.25 -54.07 -20.05
C ILE A 159 34.40 -53.58 -19.16
N SER A 160 35.03 -52.46 -19.54
CA SER A 160 36.05 -51.80 -18.72
C SER A 160 35.46 -50.75 -17.77
N ILE A 161 35.87 -50.81 -16.51
CA ILE A 161 35.50 -49.86 -15.46
C ILE A 161 36.68 -48.99 -15.04
N ALA A 162 36.39 -47.81 -14.51
CA ALA A 162 37.40 -46.85 -14.07
C ALA A 162 38.09 -47.32 -12.78
N THR A 163 39.43 -47.33 -12.81
CA THR A 163 40.26 -47.58 -11.65
C THR A 163 41.46 -46.63 -11.62
N PRO A 164 42.14 -46.42 -10.48
CA PRO A 164 43.31 -45.55 -10.42
C PRO A 164 44.49 -46.13 -11.23
N ARG A 165 45.15 -45.27 -12.01
CA ARG A 165 46.41 -45.54 -12.72
C ARG A 165 47.62 -44.99 -11.96
N ILE A 166 47.47 -43.80 -11.39
CA ILE A 166 48.49 -43.10 -10.61
C ILE A 166 47.86 -42.48 -9.38
N LEU A 167 48.59 -42.42 -8.27
CA LEU A 167 48.14 -41.79 -7.02
C LEU A 167 49.10 -40.69 -6.61
N SER A 168 48.58 -39.47 -6.49
CA SER A 168 49.32 -38.30 -6.02
C SER A 168 48.95 -38.03 -4.56
N THR A 169 49.78 -38.47 -3.61
CA THR A 169 49.58 -38.21 -2.17
C THR A 169 50.53 -37.12 -1.67
N SER A 170 50.08 -36.35 -0.67
CA SER A 170 50.91 -35.35 -0.01
C SER A 170 52.09 -36.02 0.68
N SER A 171 53.31 -35.59 0.34
CA SER A 171 54.53 -36.15 0.89
C SER A 171 54.88 -35.50 2.23
N GLN A 172 55.07 -36.32 3.27
CA GLN A 172 55.55 -35.94 4.59
C GLN A 172 56.84 -36.69 4.88
N ASN A 173 57.89 -35.98 5.31
CA ASN A 173 59.16 -36.60 5.70
C ASN A 173 59.07 -37.14 7.13
N THR A 174 58.45 -38.31 7.30
CA THR A 174 58.34 -38.99 8.60
C THR A 174 59.38 -40.10 8.76
N ILE A 175 59.82 -40.71 7.66
CA ILE A 175 60.81 -41.80 7.63
C ILE A 175 61.89 -41.47 6.59
N ASP A 176 63.15 -41.77 6.90
CA ASP A 176 64.26 -41.62 5.96
C ASP A 176 64.45 -42.84 5.04
N GLU A 177 65.27 -42.71 4.01
CA GLU A 177 65.46 -43.76 3.00
C GLU A 177 66.09 -45.03 3.60
N ASN A 178 67.00 -44.89 4.58
CA ASN A 178 67.68 -46.00 5.23
C ASN A 178 66.70 -46.82 6.07
N LEU A 179 65.88 -46.17 6.89
CA LEU A 179 64.88 -46.86 7.70
C LEU A 179 63.82 -47.52 6.83
N ALA A 180 63.39 -46.87 5.74
CA ALA A 180 62.48 -47.47 4.77
C ALA A 180 63.07 -48.72 4.10
N ARG A 181 64.35 -48.67 3.70
CA ARG A 181 65.08 -49.81 3.14
C ARG A 181 65.21 -50.95 4.16
N PHE A 182 65.52 -50.63 5.43
CA PHE A 182 65.52 -51.59 6.53
C PHE A 182 64.15 -52.25 6.72
N LEU A 183 63.07 -51.47 6.76
CA LEU A 183 61.70 -51.97 6.92
C LEU A 183 61.31 -52.89 5.75
N GLY A 184 61.76 -52.60 4.53
CA GLY A 184 61.53 -53.45 3.35
C GLY A 184 62.17 -54.83 3.49
N TYR A 185 63.44 -54.89 3.90
CA TYR A 185 64.13 -56.15 4.20
C TYR A 185 63.52 -56.90 5.37
N PHE A 186 63.13 -56.15 6.41
CA PHE A 186 62.49 -56.75 7.57
C PHE A 186 61.14 -57.40 7.19
N ILE A 187 60.31 -56.71 6.41
CA ILE A 187 58.99 -57.22 6.02
C ILE A 187 59.11 -58.42 5.07
N SER A 188 60.14 -58.52 4.24
CA SER A 188 60.37 -59.73 3.44
C SER A 188 60.82 -60.89 4.34
N GLU A 189 62.06 -60.85 4.83
CA GLU A 189 62.70 -62.01 5.46
C GLU A 189 63.02 -61.83 6.96
N GLY A 190 62.73 -60.65 7.52
CA GLY A 190 62.96 -60.35 8.93
C GLY A 190 61.97 -60.99 9.90
N ARG A 191 62.45 -61.15 11.15
CA ARG A 191 61.69 -61.66 12.30
C ARG A 191 61.94 -60.84 13.56
N ASN A 192 60.87 -60.37 14.19
CA ASN A 192 60.89 -59.67 15.48
C ASN A 192 60.52 -60.70 16.55
N THR A 193 61.34 -60.89 17.59
CA THR A 193 61.13 -61.95 18.60
C THR A 193 60.88 -61.36 19.97
N LYS A 194 60.10 -62.05 20.81
CA LYS A 194 59.85 -61.61 22.20
C LYS A 194 61.11 -61.56 23.07
N ASN A 195 62.16 -62.29 22.70
CA ASN A 195 63.42 -62.34 23.43
C ASN A 195 64.37 -61.16 23.09
N GLY A 196 63.84 -60.09 22.49
CA GLY A 196 64.61 -58.88 22.21
C GLY A 196 65.59 -59.04 21.05
N GLN A 197 65.24 -59.84 20.05
CA GLN A 197 66.09 -60.06 18.86
C GLN A 197 65.31 -59.75 17.59
N VAL A 198 65.88 -58.88 16.76
CA VAL A 198 65.49 -58.63 15.38
C VAL A 198 66.44 -59.43 14.50
N ARG A 199 65.92 -60.43 13.80
CA ARG A 199 66.71 -61.35 12.97
C ARG A 199 66.41 -61.17 11.49
N PHE A 200 67.42 -61.31 10.64
CA PHE A 200 67.30 -61.28 9.19
C PHE A 200 68.24 -62.33 8.61
N VAL A 201 67.74 -63.16 7.68
CA VAL A 201 68.50 -64.28 7.10
C VAL A 201 68.42 -64.21 5.59
N ASN A 202 69.56 -64.18 4.91
CA ASN A 202 69.65 -64.16 3.44
C ASN A 202 70.89 -64.93 2.95
N GLU A 203 70.89 -65.31 1.66
CA GLU A 203 71.98 -66.04 0.99
C GLU A 203 72.91 -65.11 0.17
N ASP A 204 72.47 -63.89 -0.16
CA ASP A 204 73.24 -62.93 -0.96
C ASP A 204 74.07 -62.00 -0.04
N GLU A 205 75.40 -62.06 -0.20
CA GLU A 205 76.35 -61.24 0.55
C GLU A 205 76.06 -59.74 0.43
N ALA A 206 75.70 -59.27 -0.77
CA ALA A 206 75.45 -57.85 -0.99
C ALA A 206 74.20 -57.37 -0.24
N VAL A 207 73.18 -58.23 -0.13
CA VAL A 207 71.95 -57.94 0.61
C VAL A 207 72.21 -57.93 2.12
N LEU A 208 73.03 -58.86 2.62
CA LEU A 208 73.42 -58.89 4.04
C LEU A 208 74.21 -57.63 4.45
N GLN A 209 75.17 -57.20 3.63
CA GLN A 209 75.95 -55.98 3.89
C GLN A 209 75.08 -54.72 3.83
N ASP A 210 74.19 -54.64 2.84
CA ASP A 210 73.24 -53.53 2.72
C ASP A 210 72.30 -53.50 3.94
N PHE A 211 71.76 -54.64 4.37
CA PHE A 211 70.94 -54.75 5.58
C PHE A 211 71.69 -54.30 6.84
N ILE A 212 72.93 -54.75 7.03
CA ILE A 212 73.77 -54.32 8.17
C ILE A 212 73.96 -52.80 8.13
N SER A 213 74.34 -52.25 6.98
CA SER A 213 74.59 -50.81 6.83
C SER A 213 73.35 -49.97 7.17
N VAL A 214 72.17 -50.34 6.65
CA VAL A 214 70.94 -49.60 6.96
C VAL A 214 70.48 -49.81 8.40
N ALA A 215 70.65 -51.01 8.97
CA ALA A 215 70.24 -51.29 10.34
C ALA A 215 71.11 -50.54 11.37
N GLU A 216 72.44 -50.51 11.16
CA GLU A 216 73.36 -49.77 12.03
C GLU A 216 73.13 -48.26 11.89
N SER A 217 72.88 -47.76 10.67
CA SER A 217 72.56 -46.35 10.43
C SER A 217 71.24 -45.91 11.06
N SER A 218 70.19 -46.72 10.97
CA SER A 218 68.85 -46.34 11.43
C SER A 218 68.67 -46.45 12.94
N PHE A 219 69.36 -47.39 13.61
CA PHE A 219 69.15 -47.65 15.04
C PHE A 219 70.38 -47.37 15.92
N ASN A 220 71.52 -46.97 15.32
CA ASN A 220 72.80 -46.78 16.02
C ASN A 220 73.18 -47.98 16.90
N ARG A 221 72.92 -49.19 16.40
CA ARG A 221 73.17 -50.46 17.09
C ARG A 221 73.96 -51.37 16.20
N LYS A 222 74.98 -52.01 16.77
CA LYS A 222 75.81 -52.97 16.07
C LYS A 222 75.00 -54.20 15.66
N ALA A 223 75.12 -54.59 14.40
CA ALA A 223 74.54 -55.83 13.90
C ALA A 223 75.52 -57.00 14.09
N HIS A 224 75.03 -58.14 14.56
CA HIS A 224 75.84 -59.33 14.78
C HIS A 224 75.55 -60.38 13.71
N ARG A 225 76.58 -60.79 12.97
CA ARG A 225 76.48 -61.79 11.91
C ARG A 225 76.92 -63.17 12.43
N TYR A 226 76.11 -64.18 12.14
CA TYR A 226 76.36 -65.58 12.50
C TYR A 226 76.17 -66.48 11.28
N SER A 227 77.14 -67.35 11.00
CA SER A 227 77.02 -68.35 9.94
C SER A 227 76.64 -69.70 10.56
N TYR A 228 75.41 -70.15 10.33
CA TYR A 228 74.87 -71.41 10.89
C TYR A 228 74.60 -72.47 9.81
N LYS A 229 74.38 -72.06 8.55
CA LYS A 229 74.17 -72.96 7.40
C LYS A 229 75.18 -72.65 6.30
N PRO A 230 75.57 -73.63 5.45
CA PRO A 230 76.54 -73.39 4.38
C PRO A 230 76.10 -72.36 3.32
N THR A 231 74.80 -72.06 3.24
CA THR A 231 74.20 -71.28 2.16
C THR A 231 73.62 -69.93 2.60
N SER A 232 73.49 -69.66 3.90
CA SER A 232 72.81 -68.47 4.42
C SER A 232 73.38 -68.03 5.76
N ASP A 233 73.53 -66.71 5.96
CA ASP A 233 73.95 -66.13 7.23
C ASP A 233 72.79 -65.42 7.94
N ASP A 234 72.84 -65.43 9.28
CA ASP A 234 71.87 -64.78 10.17
C ASP A 234 72.47 -63.47 10.69
N VAL A 235 71.75 -62.37 10.54
CA VAL A 235 72.10 -61.05 11.06
C VAL A 235 71.11 -60.71 12.17
N ILE A 236 71.63 -60.49 13.37
CA ILE A 236 70.84 -60.26 14.58
C ILE A 236 71.18 -58.91 15.18
N LEU A 237 70.14 -58.11 15.44
CA LEU A 237 70.21 -56.92 16.29
C LEU A 237 69.54 -57.24 17.63
N TYR A 238 70.22 -56.89 18.72
CA TYR A 238 69.74 -57.10 20.08
C TYR A 238 69.12 -55.81 20.66
N GLY A 239 67.99 -55.98 21.35
CA GLY A 239 67.27 -54.88 21.98
C GLY A 239 65.79 -55.16 22.22
N HIS A 240 65.37 -55.21 23.48
CA HIS A 240 63.94 -55.29 23.81
C HIS A 240 63.19 -54.01 23.42
N ASP A 241 63.81 -52.86 23.67
CA ASP A 241 63.32 -51.53 23.29
C ASP A 241 63.22 -51.36 21.77
N LEU A 242 64.18 -51.89 21.01
CA LEU A 242 64.09 -51.92 19.54
C LEU A 242 62.89 -52.77 19.08
N CYS A 243 62.71 -53.96 19.65
CA CYS A 243 61.61 -54.86 19.29
C CYS A 243 60.24 -54.24 19.62
N GLU A 244 60.14 -53.52 20.74
CA GLU A 244 58.95 -52.78 21.17
C GLU A 244 58.70 -51.54 20.30
N HIS A 245 59.75 -50.80 19.96
CA HIS A 245 59.66 -49.65 19.05
C HIS A 245 59.15 -50.08 17.66
N LEU A 246 59.66 -51.19 17.11
CA LEU A 246 59.19 -51.73 15.84
C LEU A 246 57.71 -52.13 15.87
N GLU A 247 57.25 -52.68 17.01
CA GLU A 247 55.86 -53.07 17.21
C GLU A 247 54.93 -51.85 17.33
N ASN A 248 55.30 -50.87 18.16
CA ASN A 248 54.46 -49.71 18.48
C ASN A 248 54.41 -48.69 17.32
N GLU A 249 55.56 -48.39 16.70
CA GLU A 249 55.64 -47.35 15.67
C GLU A 249 55.29 -47.87 14.27
N PHE A 250 55.71 -49.09 13.93
CA PHE A 250 55.60 -49.60 12.55
C PHE A 250 54.65 -50.81 12.41
N GLY A 251 53.99 -51.23 13.50
CA GLY A 251 53.05 -52.36 13.49
C GLY A 251 53.72 -53.72 13.30
N ILE A 252 55.02 -53.82 13.57
CA ILE A 252 55.80 -55.04 13.38
C ILE A 252 55.74 -55.91 14.65
N LEU A 253 54.72 -56.76 14.71
CA LEU A 253 54.42 -57.58 15.89
C LEU A 253 55.56 -58.52 16.31
N ARG A 254 55.80 -58.64 17.62
CA ARG A 254 56.73 -59.62 18.20
C ARG A 254 56.18 -61.04 18.04
N ASP A 255 56.96 -61.92 17.44
CA ASP A 255 56.55 -63.26 16.97
C ASP A 255 55.33 -63.24 16.03
N GLY A 256 55.19 -62.16 15.24
CA GLY A 256 54.16 -61.99 14.23
C GLY A 256 54.21 -63.05 13.13
N HIS A 257 53.05 -63.37 12.57
CA HIS A 257 52.93 -64.33 11.48
C HIS A 257 53.05 -63.63 10.12
N SER A 258 53.53 -64.33 9.08
CA SER A 258 53.63 -63.77 7.71
C SER A 258 52.29 -63.26 7.14
N ARG A 259 51.15 -63.74 7.66
CA ARG A 259 49.79 -63.32 7.26
C ARG A 259 49.34 -61.99 7.87
N THR A 260 49.97 -61.56 8.96
CA THR A 260 49.62 -60.32 9.69
C THR A 260 50.55 -59.17 9.34
N LYS A 261 51.56 -59.39 8.48
CA LYS A 261 52.43 -58.32 7.99
C LYS A 261 51.57 -57.34 7.15
N SER A 262 51.79 -56.05 7.34
CA SER A 262 51.16 -54.96 6.58
C SER A 262 52.23 -53.90 6.27
N ILE A 263 51.89 -52.93 5.43
CA ILE A 263 52.78 -51.79 5.17
C ILE A 263 52.65 -50.78 6.30
N PRO A 264 53.77 -50.33 6.91
CA PRO A 264 53.76 -49.22 7.86
C PRO A 264 52.98 -48.00 7.33
N PRO A 265 51.97 -47.50 8.07
CA PRO A 265 51.11 -46.39 7.65
C PRO A 265 51.86 -45.15 7.13
N GLN A 266 53.00 -44.85 7.73
CA GLN A 266 53.85 -43.70 7.39
C GLN A 266 54.39 -43.75 5.95
N LEU A 267 54.53 -44.94 5.35
CA LEU A 267 55.05 -45.10 3.98
C LEU A 267 54.06 -44.63 2.91
N PHE A 268 52.76 -44.58 3.20
CA PHE A 268 51.74 -44.11 2.25
C PHE A 268 51.81 -42.59 2.02
N THR A 269 52.28 -41.85 3.02
CA THR A 269 52.54 -40.39 2.95
C THR A 269 54.01 -40.04 2.77
N SER A 270 54.94 -41.00 2.79
CA SER A 270 56.38 -40.72 2.62
C SER A 270 56.73 -40.25 1.19
N PRO A 271 57.84 -39.53 0.97
CA PRO A 271 58.30 -39.14 -0.37
C PRO A 271 58.54 -40.34 -1.30
N GLN A 272 58.56 -40.07 -2.60
CA GLN A 272 58.78 -41.09 -3.61
C GLN A 272 60.11 -41.83 -3.44
N THR A 273 61.19 -41.13 -3.03
CA THR A 273 62.51 -41.76 -2.80
C THR A 273 62.48 -42.79 -1.67
N VAL A 274 61.81 -42.47 -0.57
CA VAL A 274 61.58 -43.36 0.58
C VAL A 274 60.75 -44.58 0.18
N VAL A 275 59.68 -44.38 -0.61
CA VAL A 275 58.87 -45.49 -1.15
C VAL A 275 59.68 -46.40 -2.06
N THR A 276 60.53 -45.83 -2.92
CA THR A 276 61.39 -46.62 -3.81
C THR A 276 62.45 -47.42 -3.04
N ALA A 277 63.00 -46.87 -1.94
CA ALA A 277 63.93 -47.55 -1.07
C ALA A 277 63.27 -48.76 -0.37
N PHE A 278 62.06 -48.54 0.17
CA PHE A 278 61.26 -49.61 0.78
C PHE A 278 60.90 -50.72 -0.22
N LEU A 279 60.31 -50.37 -1.36
CA LEU A 279 59.93 -51.35 -2.39
C LEU A 279 61.15 -52.07 -2.96
N GLY A 280 62.29 -51.39 -3.10
CA GLY A 280 63.54 -52.00 -3.52
C GLY A 280 63.97 -53.13 -2.60
N ALA A 281 64.08 -52.87 -1.30
CA ALA A 281 64.43 -53.90 -0.32
C ALA A 281 63.38 -55.02 -0.20
N LEU A 282 62.09 -54.66 -0.29
CA LEU A 282 61.00 -55.64 -0.22
C LEU A 282 61.04 -56.63 -1.40
N PHE A 283 61.21 -56.13 -2.64
CA PHE A 283 61.34 -56.97 -3.84
C PHE A 283 62.72 -57.65 -3.91
N GLU A 284 63.75 -57.10 -3.27
CA GLU A 284 65.06 -57.75 -3.18
C GLU A 284 65.03 -59.01 -2.33
N GLY A 285 64.27 -59.01 -1.23
CA GLY A 285 64.00 -60.24 -0.47
C GLY A 285 63.06 -61.17 -1.25
N ASP A 286 61.77 -60.83 -1.26
CA ASP A 286 60.68 -61.76 -1.66
C ASP A 286 60.24 -61.65 -3.14
N GLY A 287 60.83 -60.72 -3.90
CA GLY A 287 60.49 -60.50 -5.32
C GLY A 287 61.22 -61.44 -6.27
N HIS A 288 60.55 -61.82 -7.36
CA HIS A 288 61.10 -62.60 -8.45
C HIS A 288 61.10 -61.78 -9.74
N VAL A 289 62.29 -61.54 -10.30
CA VAL A 289 62.47 -60.81 -11.56
C VAL A 289 62.83 -61.83 -12.65
N CYS A 290 62.00 -61.93 -13.69
CA CYS A 290 62.22 -62.83 -14.82
C CYS A 290 62.41 -62.04 -16.10
N ALA A 291 63.49 -62.33 -16.84
CA ALA A 291 63.75 -61.85 -18.19
C ALA A 291 64.35 -63.00 -19.01
N LYS A 292 63.51 -63.81 -19.67
CA LYS A 292 63.94 -65.00 -20.41
C LYS A 292 63.36 -65.03 -21.83
N ASN A 293 64.12 -65.58 -22.78
CA ASN A 293 63.63 -65.86 -24.13
C ASN A 293 62.84 -67.18 -24.12
N TYR A 294 61.59 -67.13 -24.56
CA TYR A 294 60.73 -68.31 -24.66
C TYR A 294 60.15 -68.40 -26.08
N HIS A 295 60.46 -69.49 -26.80
CA HIS A 295 60.05 -69.72 -28.21
C HIS A 295 60.25 -68.51 -29.14
N GLY A 296 61.43 -67.88 -29.08
CA GLY A 296 61.76 -66.72 -29.92
C GLY A 296 61.12 -65.39 -29.51
N ARG A 297 60.36 -65.34 -28.40
CA ARG A 297 59.79 -64.11 -27.82
C ARG A 297 60.43 -63.82 -26.45
N LYS A 298 60.84 -62.57 -26.21
CA LYS A 298 61.32 -62.11 -24.90
C LYS A 298 60.13 -62.05 -23.94
N GLN A 299 60.08 -62.91 -22.92
CA GLN A 299 59.10 -62.82 -21.84
C GLN A 299 59.76 -62.23 -20.59
N ALA A 300 59.18 -61.15 -20.08
CA ALA A 300 59.66 -60.47 -18.90
C ALA A 300 58.51 -60.16 -17.94
N TYR A 301 58.75 -60.35 -16.65
CA TYR A 301 57.81 -60.01 -15.59
C TYR A 301 58.48 -59.91 -14.22
N ILE A 302 57.79 -59.25 -13.29
CA ILE A 302 58.16 -59.21 -11.88
C ILE A 302 57.00 -59.79 -11.07
N GLU A 303 57.27 -60.71 -10.15
CA GLU A 303 56.31 -61.28 -9.20
C GLU A 303 56.75 -60.98 -7.77
N TYR A 304 55.86 -60.43 -6.95
CA TYR A 304 56.00 -60.39 -5.49
C TYR A 304 54.89 -61.25 -4.88
N ALA A 305 55.21 -62.19 -4.00
CA ALA A 305 54.23 -63.11 -3.43
C ALA A 305 54.20 -63.04 -1.91
N THR A 306 53.01 -62.85 -1.34
CA THR A 306 52.84 -62.75 0.11
C THR A 306 51.65 -63.57 0.60
N ALA A 307 51.72 -64.02 1.86
CA ALA A 307 50.61 -64.66 2.55
C ALA A 307 49.60 -63.65 3.13
N SER A 308 49.97 -62.36 3.18
CA SER A 308 49.11 -61.28 3.67
C SER A 308 48.43 -60.56 2.50
N PRO A 309 47.09 -60.65 2.37
CA PRO A 309 46.35 -59.87 1.38
C PRO A 309 46.49 -58.35 1.59
N GLU A 310 46.56 -57.91 2.84
CA GLU A 310 46.71 -56.49 3.19
C GLU A 310 48.07 -55.93 2.74
N LEU A 311 49.15 -56.70 2.94
CA LEU A 311 50.47 -56.33 2.42
C LEU A 311 50.47 -56.27 0.89
N ALA A 312 49.83 -57.23 0.22
CA ALA A 312 49.72 -57.21 -1.24
C ALA A 312 48.97 -55.96 -1.74
N ASP A 313 47.88 -55.58 -1.09
CA ASP A 313 47.12 -54.38 -1.44
C ASP A 313 47.93 -53.11 -1.19
N GLY A 314 48.63 -53.03 -0.05
CA GLY A 314 49.57 -51.94 0.22
C GLY A 314 50.65 -51.82 -0.85
N VAL A 315 51.24 -52.94 -1.29
CA VAL A 315 52.27 -52.95 -2.33
C VAL A 315 51.70 -52.44 -3.65
N VAL A 316 50.49 -52.86 -4.03
CA VAL A 316 49.79 -52.34 -5.22
C VAL A 316 49.58 -50.82 -5.10
N THR A 317 49.14 -50.33 -3.94
CA THR A 317 48.95 -48.89 -3.69
C THR A 317 50.26 -48.11 -3.80
N LEU A 318 51.36 -48.60 -3.21
CA LEU A 318 52.68 -47.95 -3.33
C LEU A 318 53.21 -47.97 -4.77
N LEU A 319 52.98 -49.06 -5.51
CA LEU A 319 53.33 -49.13 -6.93
C LEU A 319 52.52 -48.13 -7.77
N LEU A 320 51.24 -47.91 -7.47
CA LEU A 320 50.42 -46.88 -8.13
C LEU A 320 50.95 -45.46 -7.86
N ARG A 321 51.58 -45.19 -6.71
CA ARG A 321 52.28 -43.90 -6.46
C ARG A 321 53.48 -43.69 -7.38
N LEU A 322 54.10 -44.79 -7.85
CA LEU A 322 55.15 -44.75 -8.87
C LEU A 322 54.61 -44.73 -10.30
N GLY A 323 53.27 -44.72 -10.48
CA GLY A 323 52.63 -44.85 -11.78
C GLY A 323 52.69 -46.28 -12.36
N ILE A 324 52.94 -47.28 -11.51
CA ILE A 324 53.07 -48.68 -11.90
C ILE A 324 51.75 -49.42 -11.61
N VAL A 325 51.08 -49.88 -12.66
CA VAL A 325 49.85 -50.68 -12.54
C VAL A 325 50.22 -52.15 -12.44
N ALA A 326 49.95 -52.75 -11.28
CA ALA A 326 50.21 -54.17 -11.01
C ALA A 326 48.93 -55.01 -11.01
N THR A 327 49.07 -56.29 -11.35
CA THR A 327 47.99 -57.29 -11.36
C THR A 327 48.11 -58.22 -10.16
N LYS A 328 47.04 -58.39 -9.39
CA LYS A 328 46.98 -59.27 -8.23
C LYS A 328 46.35 -60.61 -8.59
N ARG A 329 46.94 -61.73 -8.14
CA ARG A 329 46.37 -63.07 -8.31
C ARG A 329 46.56 -63.90 -7.05
N THR A 330 45.49 -64.51 -6.56
CA THR A 330 45.57 -65.46 -5.45
C THR A 330 45.77 -66.87 -5.97
N LYS A 331 46.81 -67.56 -5.48
CA LYS A 331 47.15 -68.95 -5.83
C LYS A 331 47.29 -69.78 -4.56
N MET A 332 46.87 -71.05 -4.61
CA MET A 332 47.11 -71.99 -3.52
C MET A 332 48.54 -72.55 -3.61
N LYS A 333 49.43 -72.11 -2.72
CA LYS A 333 50.82 -72.59 -2.62
C LYS A 333 50.95 -73.55 -1.43
N TRP A 334 51.88 -74.50 -1.50
CA TRP A 334 52.18 -75.37 -0.36
C TRP A 334 52.88 -74.56 0.74
N ALA A 335 52.39 -74.66 1.98
CA ALA A 335 53.10 -74.07 3.11
C ALA A 335 54.40 -74.85 3.35
N THR A 336 55.54 -74.17 3.18
CA THR A 336 56.89 -74.71 3.41
C THR A 336 57.24 -74.84 4.90
N ASN A 337 56.56 -74.08 5.76
CA ASN A 337 56.86 -73.97 7.20
C ASN A 337 55.88 -74.74 8.10
N SER A 338 55.34 -75.88 7.65
CA SER A 338 54.47 -76.72 8.48
C SER A 338 54.85 -78.20 8.35
N PRO A 339 54.91 -78.95 9.46
CA PRO A 339 55.25 -80.38 9.42
C PRO A 339 54.28 -81.20 8.58
N ILE A 340 53.06 -80.68 8.37
CA ILE A 340 52.05 -81.23 7.45
C ILE A 340 51.97 -80.33 6.22
N ARG A 341 52.16 -80.91 5.02
CA ARG A 341 51.96 -80.22 3.73
C ARG A 341 50.50 -79.79 3.59
N LYS A 342 50.21 -78.52 3.88
CA LYS A 342 48.88 -77.89 3.69
C LYS A 342 48.98 -76.81 2.63
N LYS A 343 48.13 -76.84 1.62
CA LYS A 343 48.00 -75.72 0.66
C LYS A 343 47.36 -74.52 1.36
N ARG A 344 47.94 -73.34 1.19
CA ARG A 344 47.46 -72.07 1.73
C ARG A 344 47.34 -71.04 0.60
N PRO A 345 46.39 -70.10 0.68
CA PRO A 345 46.28 -69.03 -0.30
C PRO A 345 47.45 -68.05 -0.13
N TYR A 346 48.12 -67.74 -1.24
CA TYR A 346 49.12 -66.69 -1.35
C TYR A 346 48.67 -65.72 -2.44
N THR A 347 48.88 -64.44 -2.19
CA THR A 347 48.57 -63.37 -3.14
C THR A 347 49.85 -62.94 -3.83
N SER A 348 49.91 -63.17 -5.14
CA SER A 348 51.01 -62.72 -6.00
C SER A 348 50.62 -61.41 -6.69
N VAL A 349 51.43 -60.38 -6.51
CA VAL A 349 51.40 -59.11 -7.23
C VAL A 349 52.36 -59.23 -8.42
N TYR A 350 51.84 -59.01 -9.62
CA TYR A 350 52.58 -59.15 -10.85
C TYR A 350 52.69 -57.82 -11.60
N ILE A 351 53.88 -57.53 -12.11
CA ILE A 351 54.13 -56.40 -12.99
C ILE A 351 54.48 -56.97 -14.36
N TYR A 352 53.68 -56.60 -15.35
CA TYR A 352 53.78 -57.03 -16.75
C TYR A 352 53.63 -55.83 -17.68
N GLY A 353 54.07 -55.97 -18.92
CA GLY A 353 54.02 -54.90 -19.92
C GLY A 353 55.30 -54.09 -19.92
N THR A 354 55.78 -53.74 -21.11
CA THR A 354 57.08 -53.07 -21.31
C THR A 354 57.18 -51.76 -20.54
N ASP A 355 56.13 -50.96 -20.55
CA ASP A 355 56.18 -49.61 -19.98
C ASP A 355 56.22 -49.67 -18.44
N GLN A 356 55.46 -50.59 -17.86
CA GLN A 356 55.41 -50.85 -16.43
C GLN A 356 56.74 -51.42 -15.92
N LEU A 357 57.32 -52.38 -16.65
CA LEU A 357 58.62 -52.97 -16.32
C LEU A 357 59.76 -51.97 -16.45
N LYS A 358 59.75 -51.13 -17.49
CA LYS A 358 60.73 -50.03 -17.65
C LYS A 358 60.56 -48.96 -16.59
N CYS A 359 59.33 -48.65 -16.16
CA CYS A 359 59.07 -47.75 -15.05
C CYS A 359 59.65 -48.32 -13.75
N PHE A 360 59.32 -49.57 -13.43
CA PHE A 360 59.88 -50.26 -12.25
C PHE A 360 61.41 -50.27 -12.26
N ALA A 361 62.02 -50.63 -13.40
CA ALA A 361 63.48 -50.70 -13.53
C ALA A 361 64.18 -49.34 -13.43
N ARG A 362 63.49 -48.23 -13.72
CA ARG A 362 64.03 -46.86 -13.54
C ARG A 362 63.91 -46.37 -12.10
N CYS A 363 62.86 -46.77 -11.40
CA CYS A 363 62.56 -46.27 -10.06
C CYS A 363 63.21 -47.11 -8.95
N ILE A 364 63.37 -48.42 -9.16
CA ILE A 364 63.81 -49.36 -8.12
C ILE A 364 65.27 -49.76 -8.32
N HIS A 365 66.00 -49.88 -7.21
CA HIS A 365 67.40 -50.28 -7.16
C HIS A 365 67.60 -51.42 -6.16
N PHE A 366 68.20 -52.51 -6.63
CA PHE A 366 68.56 -53.71 -5.90
C PHE A 366 70.04 -53.71 -5.51
N ALA A 367 70.37 -54.27 -4.35
CA ALA A 367 71.76 -54.35 -3.87
C ALA A 367 72.51 -55.58 -4.42
N GLY A 368 71.81 -56.70 -4.60
CA GLY A 368 72.38 -57.98 -4.96
C GLY A 368 72.21 -58.35 -6.44
N LYS A 369 72.25 -59.66 -6.71
CA LYS A 369 72.33 -60.20 -8.08
C LYS A 369 71.12 -59.86 -8.96
N LYS A 370 69.97 -59.52 -8.36
CA LYS A 370 68.73 -59.15 -9.09
C LYS A 370 68.89 -57.85 -9.88
N GLN A 371 69.80 -56.95 -9.48
CA GLN A 371 70.04 -55.67 -10.19
C GLN A 371 70.44 -55.88 -11.65
N MET A 372 71.29 -56.88 -11.94
CA MET A 372 71.71 -57.16 -13.33
C MET A 372 70.52 -57.55 -14.23
N THR A 373 69.56 -58.29 -13.68
CA THR A 373 68.34 -58.67 -14.42
C THR A 373 67.43 -57.46 -14.62
N LEU A 374 67.40 -56.53 -13.66
CA LEU A 374 66.65 -55.28 -13.76
C LEU A 374 67.17 -54.35 -14.86
N GLU A 375 68.50 -54.26 -15.05
CA GLU A 375 69.11 -53.50 -16.15
C GLU A 375 68.70 -54.03 -17.53
N VAL A 376 68.55 -55.36 -17.68
CA VAL A 376 68.04 -55.97 -18.91
C VAL A 376 66.59 -55.54 -19.19
N LEU A 377 65.78 -55.28 -18.16
CA LEU A 377 64.39 -54.81 -18.35
C LEU A 377 64.32 -53.39 -18.94
N LYS A 378 65.33 -52.53 -18.69
CA LYS A 378 65.39 -51.17 -19.25
C LYS A 378 65.50 -51.18 -20.79
N THR A 379 66.14 -52.20 -21.35
CA THR A 379 66.45 -52.33 -22.79
C THR A 379 65.45 -53.18 -23.57
N LEU A 380 64.31 -53.56 -22.99
CA LEU A 380 63.28 -54.35 -23.67
C LEU A 380 62.67 -53.60 -24.88
N GLU A 381 62.61 -54.27 -26.04
CA GLU A 381 61.95 -53.77 -27.25
C GLU A 381 60.42 -53.91 -27.15
N THR A 382 59.69 -52.89 -27.65
CA THR A 382 58.23 -52.75 -27.52
C THR A 382 57.41 -53.70 -28.39
N HIS A 383 58.01 -54.35 -29.40
CA HIS A 383 57.29 -55.17 -30.39
C HIS A 383 56.85 -56.57 -29.90
N SER A 384 57.28 -57.02 -28.71
CA SER A 384 57.09 -58.41 -28.26
C SER A 384 55.94 -58.63 -27.25
N THR A 385 55.27 -57.58 -26.76
CA THR A 385 54.24 -57.69 -25.69
C THR A 385 53.04 -56.78 -25.90
N PRO A 386 51.82 -57.21 -25.55
CA PRO A 386 50.60 -56.40 -25.67
C PRO A 386 50.63 -55.19 -24.73
N ILE A 387 50.18 -54.03 -25.22
CA ILE A 387 49.98 -52.81 -24.44
C ILE A 387 48.77 -53.03 -23.52
N LEU A 388 48.98 -52.94 -22.20
CA LEU A 388 47.95 -53.20 -21.19
C LEU A 388 47.14 -51.94 -20.81
N ASP A 389 47.73 -50.75 -20.97
CA ASP A 389 47.11 -49.44 -20.67
C ASP A 389 46.54 -48.83 -21.94
N VAL A 390 45.33 -49.27 -22.28
CA VAL A 390 44.57 -48.80 -23.45
C VAL A 390 43.30 -48.08 -23.00
N VAL A 391 42.87 -47.09 -23.78
CA VAL A 391 41.64 -46.34 -23.54
C VAL A 391 40.53 -46.93 -24.42
N PRO A 392 39.57 -47.68 -23.85
CA PRO A 392 38.60 -48.44 -24.63
C PRO A 392 37.69 -47.51 -25.41
N THR A 393 37.38 -47.84 -26.67
CA THR A 393 36.49 -47.08 -27.56
C THR A 393 36.97 -45.67 -27.96
N ALA A 394 38.14 -45.22 -27.48
CA ALA A 394 38.71 -43.92 -27.86
C ALA A 394 39.10 -43.87 -29.35
N VAL A 395 39.22 -45.01 -30.00
CA VAL A 395 39.40 -45.13 -31.45
C VAL A 395 38.27 -44.44 -32.23
N HIS A 396 37.05 -44.45 -31.70
CA HIS A 396 35.93 -43.72 -32.31
C HIS A 396 36.16 -42.23 -32.28
N LEU A 397 36.63 -41.71 -31.15
CA LEU A 397 36.96 -40.30 -30.98
C LEU A 397 38.07 -39.88 -31.95
N VAL A 398 39.14 -40.67 -32.07
CA VAL A 398 40.22 -40.42 -33.05
C VAL A 398 39.67 -40.31 -34.48
N ARG A 399 38.72 -41.16 -34.86
CA ARG A 399 38.10 -41.11 -36.19
C ARG A 399 37.24 -39.86 -36.40
N GLU A 400 36.46 -39.47 -35.39
CA GLU A 400 35.68 -38.24 -35.44
C GLU A 400 36.59 -37.02 -35.56
N THR A 401 37.70 -36.99 -34.81
CA THR A 401 38.71 -35.94 -34.94
C THR A 401 39.30 -35.87 -36.34
N VAL A 402 39.66 -37.01 -36.94
CA VAL A 402 40.22 -37.07 -38.30
C VAL A 402 39.23 -36.61 -39.36
N LEU A 403 37.95 -36.97 -39.20
CA LEU A 403 36.87 -36.55 -40.09
C LEU A 403 36.63 -35.04 -39.98
N ALA A 404 36.54 -34.52 -38.76
CA ALA A 404 36.35 -33.10 -38.50
C ALA A 404 37.54 -32.26 -38.98
N SER A 405 38.77 -32.77 -38.85
CA SER A 405 39.98 -32.06 -39.29
C SER A 405 40.23 -32.12 -40.80
N GLY A 406 39.50 -32.97 -41.54
CA GLY A 406 39.74 -33.21 -42.97
C GLY A 406 41.08 -33.90 -43.28
N LEU A 407 41.69 -34.59 -42.31
CA LEU A 407 43.00 -35.22 -42.46
C LEU A 407 42.92 -36.45 -43.39
N LYS A 408 43.79 -36.49 -44.42
CA LYS A 408 43.96 -37.68 -45.27
C LYS A 408 44.95 -38.64 -44.61
N VAL A 409 44.46 -39.73 -44.03
CA VAL A 409 45.28 -40.70 -43.27
C VAL A 409 46.17 -41.59 -44.14
N LYS A 410 45.77 -41.89 -45.38
CA LYS A 410 46.55 -42.77 -46.31
C LYS A 410 48.01 -42.33 -46.52
N PRO A 411 48.32 -41.06 -46.84
CA PRO A 411 49.72 -40.61 -47.01
C PRO A 411 50.52 -40.59 -45.69
N LEU A 412 49.86 -40.43 -44.54
CA LEU A 412 50.51 -40.34 -43.22
C LEU A 412 50.81 -41.73 -42.59
N ARG A 413 50.56 -42.83 -43.31
CA ARG A 413 50.78 -44.20 -42.79
C ARG A 413 52.23 -44.49 -42.42
N GLY A 414 53.19 -43.91 -43.12
CA GLY A 414 54.62 -44.09 -42.86
C GLY A 414 55.06 -43.37 -41.59
N ASP A 415 54.73 -42.08 -41.49
CA ASP A 415 55.17 -41.21 -40.40
C ASP A 415 54.34 -41.39 -39.11
N PHE A 416 53.04 -41.72 -39.24
CA PHE A 416 52.11 -41.90 -38.11
C PHE A 416 51.38 -43.26 -38.18
N PRO A 417 52.08 -44.39 -37.96
CA PRO A 417 51.52 -45.73 -38.09
C PRO A 417 50.39 -46.02 -37.08
N ARG A 418 50.44 -45.41 -35.89
CA ARG A 418 49.41 -45.53 -34.84
C ARG A 418 48.11 -44.85 -35.24
N LEU A 419 48.16 -43.64 -35.78
CA LEU A 419 46.99 -42.91 -36.29
C LEU A 419 46.24 -43.74 -37.35
N ALA A 420 47.00 -44.33 -38.29
CA ALA A 420 46.43 -45.20 -39.31
C ALA A 420 45.79 -46.47 -38.71
N ALA A 421 46.45 -47.10 -37.74
CA ALA A 421 45.92 -48.29 -37.06
C ALA A 421 44.61 -48.00 -36.32
N TYR A 422 44.50 -46.86 -35.64
CA TYR A 422 43.28 -46.43 -34.97
C TYR A 422 42.17 -46.10 -35.97
N ASN A 423 42.45 -45.31 -37.01
CA ASN A 423 41.45 -44.96 -38.01
C ASN A 423 40.85 -46.20 -38.72
N GLU A 424 41.67 -47.24 -38.92
CA GLU A 424 41.30 -48.53 -39.51
C GLU A 424 40.73 -49.55 -38.50
N ARG A 425 40.64 -49.20 -37.20
CA ARG A 425 40.20 -50.08 -36.10
C ARG A 425 41.00 -51.39 -35.97
N ARG A 426 42.31 -51.36 -36.25
CA ARG A 426 43.18 -52.53 -36.09
C ARG A 426 43.54 -52.81 -34.63
N CYS A 427 43.49 -51.81 -33.76
CA CYS A 427 43.76 -51.92 -32.33
C CYS A 427 43.06 -50.82 -31.54
N GLU A 428 42.93 -51.01 -30.22
CA GLU A 428 42.51 -49.96 -29.28
C GLU A 428 43.59 -48.90 -29.09
N ALA A 429 43.19 -47.70 -28.69
CA ALA A 429 44.09 -46.57 -28.56
C ALA A 429 44.92 -46.64 -27.28
N SER A 430 46.25 -46.62 -27.41
CA SER A 430 47.16 -46.41 -26.27
C SER A 430 47.25 -44.93 -25.92
N ARG A 431 47.63 -44.60 -24.68
CA ARG A 431 47.80 -43.21 -24.23
C ARG A 431 48.83 -42.45 -25.05
N ASP A 432 50.01 -43.04 -25.27
CA ASP A 432 51.05 -42.45 -26.12
C ASP A 432 50.52 -42.21 -27.53
N GLY A 433 49.75 -43.16 -28.08
CA GLY A 433 49.16 -42.96 -29.39
C GLY A 433 48.08 -41.87 -29.43
N LEU A 434 47.32 -41.67 -28.36
CA LEU A 434 46.39 -40.55 -28.25
C LEU A 434 47.15 -39.21 -28.14
N LEU A 435 48.26 -39.18 -27.41
CA LEU A 435 49.14 -38.01 -27.34
C LEU A 435 49.74 -37.68 -28.71
N ASP A 436 50.28 -38.68 -29.43
CA ASP A 436 50.82 -38.53 -30.79
C ASP A 436 49.78 -37.90 -31.73
N VAL A 437 48.53 -38.37 -31.67
CA VAL A 437 47.42 -37.85 -32.48
C VAL A 437 47.01 -36.44 -32.04
N SER A 438 46.99 -36.17 -30.74
CA SER A 438 46.66 -34.83 -30.23
C SER A 438 47.73 -33.80 -30.59
N PHE A 439 49.01 -34.20 -30.56
CA PHE A 439 50.16 -33.36 -30.91
C PHE A 439 50.16 -33.01 -32.41
N LEU A 440 49.84 -33.99 -33.28
CA LEU A 440 49.68 -33.76 -34.71
C LEU A 440 48.65 -32.67 -35.05
N LEU A 441 47.65 -32.50 -34.19
CA LEU A 441 46.55 -31.56 -34.37
C LEU A 441 46.60 -30.37 -33.40
N GLN A 442 47.73 -30.15 -32.72
CA GLN A 442 47.87 -29.11 -31.71
C GLN A 442 47.66 -27.70 -32.28
N ASP A 443 48.09 -27.45 -33.52
CA ASP A 443 47.87 -26.16 -34.21
C ASP A 443 46.40 -25.87 -34.52
N ARG A 444 45.51 -26.86 -34.36
CA ARG A 444 44.05 -26.74 -34.56
C ARG A 444 43.27 -26.79 -33.25
N TRP A 445 43.93 -26.52 -32.14
CA TRP A 445 43.30 -26.52 -30.81
C TRP A 445 42.25 -25.42 -30.64
N GLU A 446 42.44 -24.27 -31.31
CA GLU A 446 41.53 -23.12 -31.26
C GLU A 446 40.38 -23.20 -32.29
N ASP A 447 40.41 -24.18 -33.20
CA ASP A 447 39.34 -24.39 -34.18
C ASP A 447 38.06 -24.86 -33.48
N GLU A 448 36.94 -24.16 -33.69
CA GLU A 448 35.65 -24.48 -33.05
C GLU A 448 35.16 -25.90 -33.39
N ASN A 449 35.50 -26.43 -34.56
CA ASN A 449 35.02 -27.75 -35.01
C ASN A 449 35.95 -28.90 -34.61
N VAL A 450 37.25 -28.64 -34.45
CA VAL A 450 38.28 -29.68 -34.22
C VAL A 450 38.84 -29.62 -32.79
N GLY A 451 39.00 -28.43 -32.25
CA GLY A 451 39.55 -28.15 -30.92
C GLY A 451 38.92 -28.97 -29.79
N PRO A 452 37.57 -29.09 -29.69
CA PRO A 452 36.94 -29.91 -28.65
C PRO A 452 37.36 -31.38 -28.68
N PHE A 453 37.53 -31.96 -29.88
CA PHE A 453 37.95 -33.35 -30.03
C PHE A 453 39.43 -33.54 -29.67
N VAL A 454 40.30 -32.60 -30.04
CA VAL A 454 41.73 -32.64 -29.70
C VAL A 454 41.94 -32.49 -28.19
N GLN A 455 41.19 -31.58 -27.55
CA GLN A 455 41.15 -31.42 -26.09
C GLN A 455 40.75 -32.72 -25.40
N GLN A 456 39.67 -33.37 -25.87
CA GLN A 456 39.18 -34.62 -25.29
C GLN A 456 40.17 -35.77 -25.48
N LEU A 457 40.85 -35.88 -26.63
CA LEU A 457 41.92 -36.86 -26.85
C LEU A 457 43.09 -36.65 -25.88
N SER A 458 43.56 -35.40 -25.77
CA SER A 458 44.64 -35.04 -24.85
C SER A 458 44.28 -35.31 -23.39
N GLN A 459 43.04 -35.02 -23.01
CA GLN A 459 42.52 -35.30 -21.67
C GLN A 459 42.49 -36.80 -21.36
N LEU A 460 41.93 -37.62 -22.26
CA LEU A 460 41.90 -39.07 -22.08
C LEU A 460 43.31 -39.65 -21.96
N ALA A 461 44.25 -39.15 -22.77
CA ALA A 461 45.64 -39.57 -22.75
C ALA A 461 46.37 -39.23 -21.43
N ASN A 462 46.11 -38.04 -20.88
CA ASN A 462 46.71 -37.52 -19.65
C ASN A 462 45.91 -37.85 -18.37
N SER A 463 44.87 -38.67 -18.46
CA SER A 463 44.01 -39.03 -17.31
C SER A 463 44.73 -39.91 -16.27
N ASP A 464 44.28 -39.86 -15.02
CA ASP A 464 44.81 -40.70 -13.93
C ASP A 464 44.08 -42.06 -13.86
N ILE A 465 43.33 -42.45 -14.89
CA ILE A 465 42.36 -43.55 -14.86
C ILE A 465 42.78 -44.75 -15.70
N TYR A 466 43.03 -45.88 -15.06
CA TYR A 466 43.21 -47.16 -15.71
C TYR A 466 41.86 -47.84 -15.96
N TRP A 467 41.58 -48.15 -17.23
CA TRP A 467 40.34 -48.81 -17.66
C TRP A 467 40.48 -50.33 -17.56
N ASP A 468 39.98 -50.88 -16.47
CA ASP A 468 40.18 -52.30 -16.13
C ASP A 468 38.97 -53.15 -16.51
N GLU A 469 39.20 -54.23 -17.24
CA GLU A 469 38.14 -55.08 -17.80
C GLU A 469 37.54 -56.01 -16.75
N ILE A 470 36.21 -56.10 -16.71
CA ILE A 470 35.50 -57.05 -15.85
C ILE A 470 35.65 -58.47 -16.39
N THR A 471 36.11 -59.38 -15.54
CA THR A 471 36.30 -60.80 -15.87
C THR A 471 35.24 -61.70 -15.25
N GLN A 472 34.67 -61.29 -14.12
CA GLN A 472 33.72 -62.11 -13.38
C GLN A 472 32.74 -61.23 -12.60
N ILE A 473 31.46 -61.59 -12.65
CA ILE A 473 30.39 -61.03 -11.80
C ILE A 473 29.66 -62.19 -11.14
N GLN A 474 29.54 -62.18 -9.82
CA GLN A 474 28.86 -63.22 -9.05
C GLN A 474 27.82 -62.62 -8.10
N ARG A 475 26.65 -63.25 -8.00
CA ARG A 475 25.64 -62.90 -6.99
C ARG A 475 25.97 -63.58 -5.67
N ILE A 476 25.95 -62.84 -4.55
CA ILE A 476 26.23 -63.32 -3.20
C ILE A 476 25.06 -62.93 -2.30
N ASN A 477 24.46 -63.87 -1.59
CA ASN A 477 23.43 -63.57 -0.60
C ASN A 477 24.06 -62.85 0.60
N HIS A 478 23.43 -61.79 1.08
CA HIS A 478 23.94 -60.96 2.17
C HIS A 478 22.82 -60.21 2.87
N GLU A 479 22.69 -60.40 4.17
CA GLU A 479 21.61 -59.84 5.00
C GLU A 479 22.11 -58.82 6.04
N ASP A 480 23.43 -58.59 6.14
CA ASP A 480 24.04 -57.65 7.08
C ASP A 480 24.02 -56.19 6.54
N TRP A 481 24.48 -55.22 7.31
CA TRP A 481 24.52 -53.81 6.94
C TRP A 481 25.47 -53.52 5.77
N VAL A 482 25.06 -52.58 4.92
CA VAL A 482 25.86 -52.01 3.84
C VAL A 482 26.13 -50.52 4.07
N TYR A 483 27.18 -49.99 3.46
CA TYR A 483 27.72 -48.66 3.78
C TYR A 483 28.00 -47.84 2.53
N ASP A 484 27.90 -46.51 2.63
CA ASP A 484 28.22 -45.58 1.54
C ASP A 484 28.77 -44.26 2.10
N LEU A 485 29.40 -43.45 1.25
CA LEU A 485 29.99 -42.16 1.60
C LEU A 485 29.42 -41.05 0.70
N SER A 486 28.98 -39.95 1.29
CA SER A 486 28.65 -38.74 0.55
C SER A 486 29.92 -37.91 0.37
N ILE A 487 30.27 -37.61 -0.89
CA ILE A 487 31.43 -36.78 -1.23
C ILE A 487 30.93 -35.61 -2.07
N PRO A 488 31.15 -34.37 -1.63
CA PRO A 488 30.72 -33.20 -2.36
C PRO A 488 31.53 -33.06 -3.66
N PHE A 489 30.91 -32.44 -4.67
CA PHE A 489 31.48 -32.13 -5.99
C PHE A 489 31.78 -33.32 -6.89
N THR A 490 32.56 -34.29 -6.47
CA THR A 490 32.94 -35.41 -7.34
C THR A 490 31.91 -36.55 -7.30
N HIS A 491 31.24 -36.71 -6.17
CA HIS A 491 30.29 -37.79 -5.89
C HIS A 491 30.81 -39.16 -6.31
N ASN A 492 32.08 -39.43 -6.07
CA ASN A 492 32.67 -40.75 -6.21
C ASN A 492 33.83 -40.89 -5.22
N PHE A 493 34.27 -42.12 -5.00
CA PHE A 493 35.48 -42.41 -4.24
C PHE A 493 36.16 -43.65 -4.78
N ILE A 494 37.36 -43.91 -4.27
CA ILE A 494 38.09 -45.13 -4.55
C ILE A 494 37.81 -46.14 -3.43
N SER A 495 37.29 -47.32 -3.79
CA SER A 495 37.17 -48.47 -2.91
C SER A 495 37.74 -49.71 -3.57
N GLU A 496 38.54 -50.50 -2.83
CA GLU A 496 39.22 -51.69 -3.36
C GLU A 496 40.02 -51.40 -4.65
N ASN A 497 40.60 -50.19 -4.75
CA ASN A 497 41.29 -49.67 -5.93
C ASN A 497 40.40 -49.56 -7.19
N ILE A 498 39.08 -49.39 -7.03
CA ILE A 498 38.08 -49.17 -8.08
C ILE A 498 37.33 -47.87 -7.78
N ILE A 499 37.02 -47.08 -8.81
CA ILE A 499 36.28 -45.82 -8.66
C ILE A 499 34.78 -46.10 -8.72
N VAL A 500 34.08 -45.71 -7.66
CA VAL A 500 32.66 -45.97 -7.41
C VAL A 500 31.86 -44.66 -7.34
N HIS A 501 30.69 -44.59 -7.97
CA HIS A 501 29.94 -43.33 -8.16
C HIS A 501 28.65 -43.21 -7.33
N ASN A 502 28.26 -41.97 -7.02
CA ASN A 502 27.04 -41.55 -6.36
C ASN A 502 26.32 -40.48 -7.22
N SER A 503 25.05 -40.69 -7.62
CA SER A 503 24.37 -39.87 -8.66
C SER A 503 23.47 -38.73 -8.14
N ASN A 504 23.42 -37.58 -8.85
CA ASN A 504 22.64 -36.36 -8.53
C ASN A 504 21.55 -35.97 -9.54
N LEU A 505 21.33 -36.75 -10.61
CA LEU A 505 20.39 -36.39 -11.69
C LEU A 505 18.93 -36.30 -11.21
N ALA A 506 18.54 -37.17 -10.28
CA ALA A 506 17.21 -37.18 -9.70
C ALA A 506 16.89 -35.89 -8.92
N ASP A 507 17.91 -35.30 -8.28
CA ASP A 507 17.74 -34.06 -7.53
C ASP A 507 17.46 -32.89 -8.46
N ALA A 508 18.10 -32.85 -9.64
CA ALA A 508 17.86 -31.82 -10.64
C ALA A 508 16.41 -31.85 -11.14
N ILE A 509 15.91 -33.06 -11.43
CA ILE A 509 14.52 -33.26 -11.90
C ILE A 509 13.52 -32.92 -10.79
N ARG A 510 13.76 -33.34 -9.54
CA ARG A 510 12.90 -32.97 -8.40
C ARG A 510 12.90 -31.47 -8.16
N TRP A 511 14.08 -30.84 -8.25
CA TRP A 511 14.25 -29.41 -8.04
C TRP A 511 13.48 -28.59 -9.07
N VAL A 512 13.57 -28.93 -10.37
CA VAL A 512 12.83 -28.20 -11.42
C VAL A 512 11.32 -28.45 -11.38
N LEU A 513 10.88 -29.62 -10.89
CA LEU A 513 9.45 -29.92 -10.64
C LEU A 513 8.90 -29.25 -9.37
N GLY A 514 9.75 -28.55 -8.61
CA GLY A 514 9.34 -27.70 -7.51
C GLY A 514 9.49 -28.27 -6.11
N GLU A 515 10.28 -29.32 -5.92
CA GLU A 515 10.65 -29.81 -4.60
C GLU A 515 11.27 -28.67 -3.75
N GLN A 516 10.78 -28.53 -2.52
CA GLN A 516 11.21 -27.50 -1.55
C GLN A 516 11.93 -28.12 -0.35
N SER A 517 11.80 -29.43 -0.11
CA SER A 517 12.47 -30.11 0.98
C SER A 517 13.99 -30.19 0.74
N LEU A 518 14.74 -29.42 1.51
CA LEU A 518 16.20 -29.40 1.50
C LEU A 518 16.79 -30.78 1.89
N LYS A 519 16.07 -31.55 2.72
CA LYS A 519 16.39 -32.94 3.08
C LYS A 519 16.35 -33.86 1.86
N LEU A 520 15.31 -33.74 1.01
CA LEU A 520 15.17 -34.55 -0.21
C LEU A 520 16.12 -34.10 -1.33
N LEU A 521 16.49 -32.83 -1.34
CA LEU A 521 17.48 -32.25 -2.26
C LEU A 521 18.92 -32.40 -1.79
N ARG A 522 19.17 -33.04 -0.64
CA ARG A 522 20.51 -33.30 -0.07
C ARG A 522 21.35 -32.01 0.07
N GLY A 523 20.79 -30.98 0.70
CA GLY A 523 21.46 -29.70 1.01
C GLY A 523 21.00 -29.14 2.36
N LYS A 524 21.77 -28.20 2.94
CA LYS A 524 21.43 -27.51 4.19
C LYS A 524 20.74 -26.17 3.93
N GLU A 525 21.20 -25.46 2.90
CA GLU A 525 20.64 -24.18 2.45
C GLU A 525 20.14 -24.28 1.00
N SER A 526 19.20 -23.41 0.62
CA SER A 526 18.71 -23.36 -0.76
C SER A 526 19.83 -23.08 -1.77
N GLN A 527 20.86 -22.33 -1.37
CA GLN A 527 22.02 -21.98 -2.19
C GLN A 527 22.99 -23.15 -2.42
N ASP A 528 22.90 -24.24 -1.66
CA ASP A 528 23.76 -25.42 -1.81
C ASP A 528 23.54 -26.18 -3.13
N VAL A 529 22.44 -25.88 -3.82
CA VAL A 529 22.20 -26.36 -5.19
C VAL A 529 23.03 -25.61 -6.22
N ILE A 530 23.65 -24.47 -5.87
CA ILE A 530 24.50 -23.67 -6.74
C ILE A 530 25.94 -24.18 -6.68
N PHE A 531 26.56 -24.31 -7.85
CA PHE A 531 27.94 -24.73 -7.97
C PHE A 531 28.88 -23.81 -7.17
N SER A 532 29.60 -24.40 -6.22
CA SER A 532 30.41 -23.66 -5.24
C SER A 532 31.81 -23.25 -5.70
N GLY A 533 32.21 -23.58 -6.94
CA GLY A 533 33.54 -23.27 -7.49
C GLY A 533 34.52 -24.45 -7.39
N SER A 534 35.62 -24.38 -8.15
CA SER A 534 36.73 -25.36 -8.15
C SER A 534 38.06 -24.65 -8.45
N GLU A 535 39.21 -25.28 -8.26
CA GLU A 535 40.52 -24.67 -8.54
C GLU A 535 40.68 -24.18 -10.00
N GLY A 536 39.96 -24.79 -10.95
CA GLY A 536 39.97 -24.36 -12.36
C GLY A 536 38.88 -23.35 -12.75
N LYS A 537 37.92 -23.05 -11.85
CA LYS A 537 36.75 -22.21 -12.17
C LYS A 537 36.15 -21.51 -10.97
N GLY A 538 35.84 -20.23 -11.17
CA GLY A 538 35.06 -19.42 -10.24
C GLY A 538 33.70 -20.03 -9.90
N ARG A 539 33.20 -19.67 -8.72
CA ARG A 539 31.88 -20.09 -8.23
C ARG A 539 30.80 -19.63 -9.22
N ALA A 540 29.79 -20.46 -9.48
CA ALA A 540 28.69 -20.05 -10.36
C ALA A 540 27.83 -19.00 -9.65
N GLY A 541 27.41 -17.96 -10.38
CA GLY A 541 26.50 -16.94 -9.86
C GLY A 541 25.05 -17.44 -9.70
N PHE A 542 24.69 -18.50 -10.43
CA PHE A 542 23.35 -19.07 -10.43
C PHE A 542 23.37 -20.58 -10.74
N ALA A 543 22.31 -21.28 -10.35
CA ALA A 543 21.94 -22.61 -10.82
C ALA A 543 20.70 -22.51 -11.71
N GLN A 544 20.68 -23.25 -12.81
CA GLN A 544 19.57 -23.36 -13.74
C GLN A 544 19.38 -24.83 -14.13
N VAL A 545 18.14 -25.28 -14.11
CA VAL A 545 17.72 -26.57 -14.65
C VAL A 545 16.51 -26.34 -15.56
N SER A 546 16.57 -26.86 -16.78
CA SER A 546 15.49 -26.76 -17.79
C SER A 546 15.04 -28.16 -18.21
N LEU A 547 13.74 -28.41 -18.12
CA LEU A 547 13.06 -29.67 -18.43
C LEU A 547 12.17 -29.47 -19.66
N ASN A 548 12.49 -30.13 -20.77
CA ASN A 548 11.74 -30.03 -22.02
C ASN A 548 10.83 -31.25 -22.19
N LEU A 549 9.53 -31.01 -22.22
CA LEU A 549 8.49 -32.02 -22.34
C LEU A 549 7.83 -31.91 -23.72
N ASN A 550 7.57 -33.05 -24.37
CA ASN A 550 6.68 -33.11 -25.52
C ASN A 550 5.23 -33.14 -25.02
N ASN A 551 4.40 -32.23 -25.53
CA ASN A 551 2.98 -32.08 -25.21
C ASN A 551 2.08 -32.22 -26.46
N GLN A 552 2.51 -32.98 -27.47
CA GLN A 552 1.70 -33.21 -28.69
C GLN A 552 0.39 -33.95 -28.42
N ASP A 553 0.29 -34.64 -27.28
CA ASP A 553 -0.93 -35.32 -26.85
C ASP A 553 -1.91 -34.42 -26.07
N GLY A 554 -1.58 -33.13 -25.89
CA GLY A 554 -2.46 -32.15 -25.24
C GLY A 554 -2.72 -32.44 -23.75
N SER A 555 -1.85 -33.20 -23.10
CA SER A 555 -2.01 -33.59 -21.70
C SER A 555 -1.73 -32.45 -20.72
N MET A 556 -0.86 -31.51 -21.08
CA MET A 556 -0.82 -30.17 -20.47
C MET A 556 -1.80 -29.26 -21.21
N PRO A 557 -2.66 -28.51 -20.48
CA PRO A 557 -3.62 -27.57 -21.07
C PRO A 557 -2.92 -26.27 -21.51
N ILE A 558 -1.97 -26.39 -22.44
CA ILE A 558 -1.26 -25.29 -23.06
C ILE A 558 -1.15 -25.58 -24.57
N ASP A 559 -1.38 -24.58 -25.40
CA ASP A 559 -1.36 -24.65 -26.87
C ASP A 559 0.05 -24.83 -27.50
N TYR A 560 1.04 -25.27 -26.72
CA TYR A 560 2.38 -25.56 -27.21
C TYR A 560 2.61 -27.07 -27.30
N SER A 561 3.12 -27.51 -28.45
CA SER A 561 3.53 -28.90 -28.71
C SER A 561 4.78 -29.31 -27.92
N HIS A 562 5.57 -28.33 -27.46
CA HIS A 562 6.74 -28.50 -26.61
C HIS A 562 6.66 -27.53 -25.43
N VAL A 563 6.87 -28.05 -24.22
CA VAL A 563 6.79 -27.29 -22.97
C VAL A 563 8.13 -27.38 -22.25
N THR A 564 8.75 -26.23 -22.01
CA THR A 564 10.04 -26.08 -21.32
C THR A 564 9.79 -25.47 -19.95
N ILE A 565 9.99 -26.25 -18.88
CA ILE A 565 9.94 -25.76 -17.50
C ILE A 565 11.38 -25.51 -17.05
N THR A 566 11.71 -24.27 -16.70
CA THR A 566 13.04 -23.89 -16.20
C THR A 566 12.94 -23.34 -14.80
N ARG A 567 13.82 -23.79 -13.90
CA ARG A 567 14.02 -23.19 -12.57
C ARG A 567 15.41 -22.59 -12.52
N ARG A 568 15.50 -21.34 -12.10
CA ARG A 568 16.76 -20.61 -11.86
C ARG A 568 16.82 -20.15 -10.40
N LEU A 569 18.01 -20.22 -9.81
CA LEU A 569 18.29 -19.73 -8.46
C LEU A 569 19.62 -18.99 -8.45
N PHE A 570 19.63 -17.78 -7.93
CA PHE A 570 20.81 -16.93 -7.80
C PHE A 570 21.34 -16.95 -6.37
N ARG A 571 22.61 -16.54 -6.20
CA ARG A 571 23.27 -16.52 -4.88
C ARG A 571 22.70 -15.51 -3.88
N ASP A 572 21.98 -14.51 -4.35
CA ASP A 572 21.23 -13.57 -3.50
C ASP A 572 19.97 -14.21 -2.88
N GLY A 573 19.67 -15.46 -3.24
CA GLY A 573 18.48 -16.20 -2.79
C GLY A 573 17.27 -16.02 -3.69
N THR A 574 17.35 -15.21 -4.76
CA THR A 574 16.25 -15.04 -5.70
C THR A 574 16.06 -16.30 -6.54
N SER A 575 14.82 -16.79 -6.62
CA SER A 575 14.45 -17.97 -7.42
C SER A 575 13.37 -17.60 -8.44
N GLU A 576 13.56 -18.05 -9.67
CA GLU A 576 12.66 -17.78 -10.79
C GLU A 576 12.22 -19.09 -11.44
N TYR A 577 10.94 -19.20 -11.79
CA TYR A 577 10.43 -20.22 -12.68
C TYR A 577 10.09 -19.61 -14.03
N LEU A 578 10.46 -20.30 -15.10
CA LEU A 578 10.11 -19.93 -16.45
C LEU A 578 9.38 -21.10 -17.13
N LEU A 579 8.31 -20.79 -17.83
CA LEU A 579 7.58 -21.70 -18.69
C LEU A 579 7.69 -21.19 -20.12
N ASN A 580 8.34 -21.94 -21.01
CA ASN A 580 8.66 -21.49 -22.38
C ASN A 580 9.26 -20.08 -22.39
N GLU A 581 10.28 -19.86 -21.55
CA GLU A 581 10.99 -18.58 -21.37
C GLU A 581 10.18 -17.43 -20.74
N SER A 582 8.89 -17.64 -20.45
CA SER A 582 8.04 -16.65 -19.76
C SER A 582 8.07 -16.85 -18.24
N PRO A 583 8.24 -15.80 -17.42
CA PRO A 583 8.28 -15.92 -15.96
C PRO A 583 6.91 -16.31 -15.39
N VAL A 584 6.88 -17.29 -14.50
CA VAL A 584 5.67 -17.83 -13.87
C VAL A 584 5.88 -18.09 -12.38
N ARG A 585 4.80 -18.17 -11.60
CA ARG A 585 4.90 -18.49 -10.17
C ARG A 585 4.98 -20.01 -9.97
N LEU A 586 5.56 -20.44 -8.84
CA LEU A 586 5.59 -21.86 -8.46
C LEU A 586 4.18 -22.46 -8.37
N SER A 587 3.19 -21.70 -7.90
CA SER A 587 1.78 -22.13 -7.85
C SER A 587 1.24 -22.51 -9.23
N ASP A 588 1.60 -21.73 -10.25
CA ASP A 588 1.15 -21.94 -11.63
C ASP A 588 1.78 -23.20 -12.22
N ILE A 589 3.09 -23.40 -11.97
CA ILE A 589 3.80 -24.64 -12.33
C ILE A 589 3.19 -25.85 -11.60
N GLN A 590 2.90 -25.75 -10.30
CA GLN A 590 2.27 -26.83 -9.53
C GLN A 590 0.87 -27.17 -10.06
N LEU A 591 0.07 -26.17 -10.40
CA LEU A 591 -1.26 -26.35 -10.97
C LEU A 591 -1.17 -27.01 -12.36
N LEU A 592 -0.26 -26.56 -13.21
CA LEU A 592 -0.01 -27.13 -14.54
C LEU A 592 0.44 -28.59 -14.45
N LEU A 593 1.39 -28.87 -13.55
CA LEU A 593 1.89 -30.21 -13.28
C LEU A 593 0.80 -31.11 -12.69
N ALA A 594 -0.06 -30.59 -11.80
CA ALA A 594 -1.20 -31.33 -11.27
C ALA A 594 -2.25 -31.64 -12.34
N GLN A 595 -2.53 -30.70 -13.25
CA GLN A 595 -3.44 -30.91 -14.39
C GLN A 595 -2.90 -31.97 -15.37
N ALA A 596 -1.59 -32.01 -15.55
CA ALA A 596 -0.90 -33.01 -16.34
C ALA A 596 -0.72 -34.37 -15.63
N ASN A 597 -1.14 -34.51 -14.37
CA ASN A 597 -0.87 -35.66 -13.49
C ASN A 597 0.63 -35.96 -13.27
N VAL A 598 1.49 -34.93 -13.34
CA VAL A 598 2.95 -34.98 -13.09
C VAL A 598 3.29 -34.10 -11.86
N GLY A 599 2.58 -34.29 -10.75
CA GLY A 599 2.74 -33.48 -9.52
C GLY A 599 3.98 -33.79 -8.66
N GLN A 600 4.23 -32.96 -7.65
CA GLN A 600 5.40 -33.06 -6.75
C GLN A 600 5.51 -34.37 -5.95
N ARG A 601 4.36 -35.00 -5.65
CA ARG A 601 4.24 -36.30 -4.98
C ARG A 601 3.64 -37.37 -5.90
N SER A 602 3.50 -37.09 -7.19
CA SER A 602 2.91 -38.04 -8.12
C SER A 602 3.84 -39.23 -8.33
N TYR A 603 3.25 -40.35 -8.73
CA TYR A 603 3.93 -41.61 -9.09
C TYR A 603 4.93 -41.48 -10.26
N SER A 604 5.13 -40.27 -10.80
CA SER A 604 6.04 -39.97 -11.90
C SER A 604 7.52 -40.02 -11.48
N VAL A 605 7.82 -39.72 -10.21
CA VAL A 605 9.16 -39.79 -9.62
C VAL A 605 9.11 -40.56 -8.28
N VAL A 606 9.06 -41.88 -8.36
CA VAL A 606 9.04 -42.74 -7.16
C VAL A 606 10.47 -42.88 -6.63
N GLY A 607 10.71 -42.38 -5.41
CA GLY A 607 11.93 -42.64 -4.64
C GLY A 607 11.83 -43.93 -3.82
N GLN A 608 12.95 -44.43 -3.32
CA GLN A 608 12.90 -45.53 -2.34
C GLN A 608 12.26 -45.10 -1.03
N GLY A 609 11.61 -46.07 -0.38
CA GLY A 609 10.85 -45.84 0.84
C GLY A 609 9.52 -45.18 0.56
N MET A 610 9.26 -44.70 -0.66
CA MET A 610 7.96 -44.09 -1.00
C MET A 610 6.86 -45.15 -1.11
N ILE A 611 7.19 -46.40 -1.47
CA ILE A 611 6.26 -47.53 -1.46
C ILE A 611 5.99 -47.99 -0.02
N ASP A 612 7.04 -48.14 0.80
CA ASP A 612 6.90 -48.49 2.22
C ASP A 612 6.19 -47.38 2.99
N HIS A 613 6.49 -46.12 2.68
CA HIS A 613 5.77 -44.95 3.15
C HIS A 613 4.30 -45.05 2.79
N ILE A 614 3.90 -45.42 1.56
CA ILE A 614 2.47 -45.62 1.24
C ILE A 614 1.81 -46.68 2.15
N LEU A 615 2.55 -47.72 2.56
CA LEU A 615 2.05 -48.78 3.44
C LEU A 615 1.97 -48.36 4.92
N VAL A 616 2.94 -47.59 5.40
CA VAL A 616 3.04 -47.10 6.80
C VAL A 616 2.38 -45.72 6.98
N SER A 617 2.04 -45.06 5.87
CA SER A 617 1.43 -43.72 5.80
C SER A 617 0.25 -43.62 6.74
N THR A 618 0.18 -42.49 7.42
CA THR A 618 -1.05 -42.08 8.08
C THR A 618 -2.22 -42.07 7.08
N PRO A 619 -3.47 -42.26 7.53
CA PRO A 619 -4.63 -42.16 6.63
C PRO A 619 -4.68 -40.86 5.83
N GLU A 620 -4.18 -39.76 6.40
CA GLU A 620 -4.09 -38.43 5.79
C GLU A 620 -3.06 -38.39 4.64
N GLU A 621 -1.87 -38.97 4.86
CA GLU A 621 -0.85 -39.09 3.81
C GLU A 621 -1.31 -40.01 2.67
N ARG A 622 -1.96 -41.13 3.00
CA ARG A 622 -2.58 -42.05 2.02
C ARG A 622 -3.63 -41.34 1.19
N LYS A 623 -4.50 -40.55 1.82
CA LYS A 623 -5.51 -39.76 1.13
C LYS A 623 -4.89 -38.84 0.08
N ALA A 624 -3.77 -38.18 0.39
CA ALA A 624 -3.09 -37.33 -0.57
C ALA A 624 -2.62 -38.10 -1.84
N PHE A 625 -2.18 -39.36 -1.70
CA PHE A 625 -1.82 -40.21 -2.85
C PHE A 625 -3.04 -40.60 -3.70
N PHE A 626 -4.18 -40.88 -3.06
CA PHE A 626 -5.43 -41.17 -3.76
C PHE A 626 -6.00 -39.92 -4.45
N ASP A 627 -5.89 -38.74 -3.83
CA ASP A 627 -6.33 -37.47 -4.42
C ASP A 627 -5.49 -37.11 -5.67
N ASP A 628 -4.18 -37.42 -5.65
CA ASP A 628 -3.31 -37.31 -6.83
C ASP A 628 -3.71 -38.33 -7.92
N ALA A 629 -3.95 -39.59 -7.55
CA ALA A 629 -4.32 -40.65 -8.49
C ALA A 629 -5.71 -40.45 -9.13
N THR A 630 -6.64 -39.84 -8.40
CA THR A 630 -7.99 -39.53 -8.88
C THR A 630 -8.02 -38.27 -9.76
N GLY A 631 -6.92 -37.50 -9.78
CA GLY A 631 -6.82 -36.26 -10.55
C GLY A 631 -7.71 -35.15 -10.00
N VAL A 632 -8.13 -35.23 -8.73
CA VAL A 632 -8.99 -34.22 -8.09
C VAL A 632 -8.17 -33.05 -7.52
N LYS A 633 -6.86 -33.21 -7.38
CA LYS A 633 -5.96 -32.20 -6.80
C LYS A 633 -6.01 -30.83 -7.49
N PRO A 634 -6.10 -30.71 -8.83
CA PRO A 634 -6.26 -29.41 -9.47
C PRO A 634 -7.53 -28.67 -9.00
N PHE A 635 -8.63 -29.40 -8.81
CA PHE A 635 -9.88 -28.85 -8.30
C PHE A 635 -9.78 -28.50 -6.82
N GLN A 636 -9.10 -29.31 -6.01
CA GLN A 636 -8.83 -29.01 -4.60
C GLN A 636 -7.94 -27.77 -4.43
N LEU A 637 -6.92 -27.59 -5.27
CA LEU A 637 -6.07 -26.38 -5.28
C LEU A 637 -6.88 -25.14 -5.67
N LYS A 638 -7.66 -25.21 -6.76
CA LYS A 638 -8.59 -24.12 -7.15
C LYS A 638 -9.60 -23.80 -6.06
N ARG A 639 -10.12 -24.82 -5.38
CA ARG A 639 -11.03 -24.65 -4.24
C ARG A 639 -10.34 -23.95 -3.09
N HIS A 640 -9.12 -24.34 -2.74
CA HIS A 640 -8.35 -23.68 -1.69
C HIS A 640 -8.06 -22.21 -2.02
N GLU A 641 -7.69 -21.90 -3.27
CA GLU A 641 -7.54 -20.52 -3.75
C GLU A 641 -8.86 -19.74 -3.69
N ALA A 642 -9.98 -20.35 -4.08
CA ALA A 642 -11.30 -19.73 -3.98
C ALA A 642 -11.68 -19.44 -2.51
N VAL A 643 -11.39 -20.35 -1.59
CA VAL A 643 -11.60 -20.15 -0.14
C VAL A 643 -10.72 -19.02 0.40
N LEU A 644 -9.43 -18.97 0.03
CA LEU A 644 -8.54 -17.87 0.43
C LEU A 644 -9.01 -16.53 -0.15
N LYS A 645 -9.47 -16.53 -1.40
CA LYS A 645 -10.06 -15.34 -2.04
C LYS A 645 -11.31 -14.90 -1.28
N LEU A 646 -12.21 -15.83 -0.95
CA LEU A 646 -13.41 -15.57 -0.17
C LEU A 646 -13.08 -14.94 1.19
N LYS A 647 -12.09 -15.50 1.92
CA LYS A 647 -11.64 -14.95 3.20
C LYS A 647 -11.15 -13.51 3.06
N ARG A 648 -10.30 -13.23 2.07
CA ARG A 648 -9.81 -11.86 1.79
C ARG A 648 -10.94 -10.90 1.39
N THR A 649 -11.89 -11.37 0.58
CA THR A 649 -13.05 -10.56 0.19
C THR A 649 -13.95 -10.26 1.39
N HIS A 650 -14.06 -11.19 2.34
CA HIS A 650 -14.79 -10.99 3.59
C HIS A 650 -14.07 -9.98 4.51
N GLU A 651 -12.75 -10.08 4.66
CA GLU A 651 -11.93 -9.09 5.40
C GLU A 651 -12.09 -7.69 4.78
N ASN A 652 -11.97 -7.56 3.45
CA ASN A 652 -12.18 -6.30 2.76
C ASN A 652 -13.61 -5.75 2.94
N LEU A 653 -14.62 -6.62 2.94
CA LEU A 653 -16.01 -6.21 3.19
C LEU A 653 -16.16 -5.60 4.57
N VAL A 654 -15.60 -6.25 5.60
CA VAL A 654 -15.61 -5.74 6.98
C VAL A 654 -14.94 -4.36 7.05
N ASP A 655 -13.79 -4.18 6.41
CA ASP A 655 -13.09 -2.89 6.38
C ASP A 655 -13.92 -1.78 5.71
N VAL A 656 -14.53 -2.06 4.57
CA VAL A 656 -15.37 -1.10 3.84
C VAL A 656 -16.65 -0.77 4.64
N GLU A 657 -17.26 -1.76 5.30
CA GLU A 657 -18.40 -1.56 6.19
C GLU A 657 -18.04 -0.69 7.41
N MET A 658 -16.84 -0.84 7.98
CA MET A 658 -16.36 0.05 9.04
C MET A 658 -16.24 1.50 8.55
N LEU A 659 -15.66 1.71 7.37
CA LEU A 659 -15.55 3.04 6.76
C LEU A 659 -16.92 3.67 6.48
N LEU A 660 -17.89 2.88 6.03
CA LEU A 660 -19.28 3.36 5.86
C LEU A 660 -19.90 3.76 7.20
N ARG A 661 -19.73 2.94 8.25
CA ARG A 661 -20.22 3.27 9.61
C ARG A 661 -19.58 4.53 10.19
N GLU A 662 -18.34 4.83 9.82
CA GLU A 662 -17.66 6.07 10.21
C GLU A 662 -18.20 7.30 9.44
N ILE A 663 -18.40 7.16 8.13
CA ILE A 663 -18.82 8.27 7.26
C ILE A 663 -20.31 8.61 7.45
N GLU A 664 -21.16 7.63 7.74
CA GLU A 664 -22.61 7.81 7.76
C GLU A 664 -23.11 8.86 8.79
N PRO A 665 -22.62 8.91 10.05
CA PRO A 665 -22.94 9.99 10.98
C PRO A 665 -22.51 11.37 10.47
N ARG A 666 -21.32 11.47 9.86
CA ARG A 666 -20.78 12.71 9.29
C ARG A 666 -21.63 13.18 8.12
N LEU A 667 -22.01 12.29 7.20
CA LEU A 667 -22.90 12.58 6.08
C LEU A 667 -24.28 13.05 6.55
N ARG A 668 -24.87 12.40 7.58
CA ARG A 668 -26.16 12.84 8.16
C ARG A 668 -26.08 14.24 8.77
N SER A 669 -24.98 14.57 9.43
CA SER A 669 -24.73 15.91 9.97
C SER A 669 -24.57 16.93 8.84
N LEU A 670 -23.70 16.66 7.87
CA LEU A 670 -23.46 17.51 6.71
C LEU A 670 -24.73 17.71 5.88
N LYS A 671 -25.57 16.68 5.68
CA LYS A 671 -26.87 16.80 5.00
C LYS A 671 -27.80 17.78 5.69
N ARG A 672 -27.86 17.76 7.03
CA ARG A 672 -28.67 18.71 7.81
C ARG A 672 -28.11 20.13 7.69
N GLN A 673 -26.80 20.28 7.63
CA GLN A 673 -26.16 21.57 7.44
C GLN A 673 -26.41 22.09 6.01
N ALA A 674 -26.14 21.30 4.97
CA ALA A 674 -26.40 21.60 3.57
C ALA A 674 -27.87 21.97 3.30
N SER A 675 -28.83 21.21 3.83
CA SER A 675 -30.25 21.53 3.67
C SER A 675 -30.64 22.86 4.34
N ARG A 676 -29.99 23.25 5.45
CA ARG A 676 -30.16 24.58 6.05
C ARG A 676 -29.54 25.68 5.19
N LEU A 677 -28.45 25.40 4.46
CA LEU A 677 -27.84 26.33 3.51
C LEU A 677 -28.75 26.56 2.30
N GLU A 678 -29.29 25.49 1.71
CA GLU A 678 -30.25 25.59 0.60
C GLU A 678 -31.50 26.38 1.00
N GLN A 679 -32.08 26.07 2.17
CA GLN A 679 -33.22 26.81 2.71
C GLN A 679 -32.89 28.29 2.92
N ARG A 680 -31.67 28.61 3.36
CA ARG A 680 -31.23 30.00 3.48
C ARG A 680 -31.14 30.68 2.13
N ASP A 681 -30.55 30.03 1.12
CA ASP A 681 -30.40 30.62 -0.21
C ASP A 681 -31.78 30.91 -0.83
N GLU A 682 -32.74 30.00 -0.68
CA GLU A 682 -34.14 30.21 -1.10
C GLU A 682 -34.81 31.38 -0.36
N ILE A 683 -34.65 31.44 0.97
CA ILE A 683 -35.18 32.53 1.80
C ILE A 683 -34.51 33.86 1.43
N GLN A 684 -33.20 33.86 1.14
CA GLN A 684 -32.43 35.03 0.78
C GLN A 684 -32.80 35.56 -0.61
N GLN A 685 -33.04 34.68 -1.59
CA GLN A 685 -33.56 35.06 -2.90
C GLN A 685 -34.97 35.62 -2.80
N SER A 686 -35.85 34.96 -2.03
CA SER A 686 -37.23 35.42 -1.83
C SER A 686 -37.30 36.77 -1.14
N LEU A 687 -36.48 36.98 -0.08
CA LEU A 687 -36.34 38.26 0.59
C LEU A 687 -35.83 39.33 -0.39
N HIS A 688 -34.84 38.99 -1.22
CA HIS A 688 -34.28 39.95 -2.17
C HIS A 688 -35.31 40.44 -3.19
N THR A 689 -36.07 39.54 -3.81
CA THR A 689 -37.11 39.90 -4.78
C THR A 689 -38.17 40.79 -4.12
N LEU A 690 -38.65 40.40 -2.94
CA LEU A 690 -39.68 41.14 -2.22
C LEU A 690 -39.22 42.53 -1.75
N GLU A 691 -37.95 42.67 -1.33
CA GLU A 691 -37.35 43.96 -0.97
C GLU A 691 -37.24 44.91 -2.17
N VAL A 692 -36.83 44.40 -3.34
CA VAL A 692 -36.73 45.19 -4.58
C VAL A 692 -38.11 45.70 -5.00
N ASP A 693 -39.13 44.85 -4.96
CA ASP A 693 -40.48 45.20 -5.37
C ASP A 693 -41.12 46.21 -4.39
N TYR A 694 -41.05 45.95 -3.09
CA TYR A 694 -41.64 46.82 -2.05
C TYR A 694 -41.00 48.21 -2.02
N TYR A 695 -39.67 48.29 -1.91
CA TYR A 695 -38.98 49.58 -1.86
C TYR A 695 -39.03 50.31 -3.21
N GLY A 696 -39.11 49.57 -4.33
CA GLY A 696 -39.30 50.13 -5.66
C GLY A 696 -40.63 50.86 -5.81
N GLU A 697 -41.76 50.23 -5.46
CA GLU A 697 -43.07 50.88 -5.53
C GLU A 697 -43.18 52.10 -4.61
N GLN A 698 -42.68 52.00 -3.38
CA GLN A 698 -42.69 53.11 -2.41
C GLN A 698 -41.88 54.31 -2.91
N TRP A 699 -40.71 54.07 -3.52
CA TRP A 699 -39.86 55.11 -4.09
C TRP A 699 -40.57 55.87 -5.21
N TRP A 700 -41.11 55.16 -6.21
CA TRP A 700 -41.73 55.79 -7.37
C TRP A 700 -43.07 56.46 -7.04
N THR A 701 -43.85 55.90 -6.11
CA THR A 701 -45.09 56.56 -5.62
C THR A 701 -44.77 57.89 -4.94
N LEU A 702 -43.70 57.94 -4.16
CA LEU A 702 -43.30 59.16 -3.46
C LEU A 702 -42.71 60.22 -4.42
N VAL A 703 -42.00 59.79 -5.46
CA VAL A 703 -41.55 60.66 -6.55
C VAL A 703 -42.75 61.29 -7.27
N ASP A 704 -43.77 60.49 -7.63
CA ASP A 704 -44.99 61.00 -8.28
C ASP A 704 -45.75 62.01 -7.36
N GLN A 705 -45.82 61.74 -6.05
CA GLN A 705 -46.43 62.65 -5.06
C GLN A 705 -45.67 63.98 -4.92
N LEU A 706 -44.34 63.94 -4.91
CA LEU A 706 -43.49 65.13 -4.86
C LEU A 706 -43.70 66.02 -6.09
N ASP A 707 -43.76 65.42 -7.28
CA ASP A 707 -43.98 66.17 -8.52
C ASP A 707 -45.34 66.87 -8.56
N VAL A 708 -46.40 66.20 -8.07
CA VAL A 708 -47.74 66.80 -7.96
C VAL A 708 -47.76 67.94 -6.94
N ALA A 709 -47.15 67.75 -5.77
CA ALA A 709 -47.10 68.79 -4.73
C ALA A 709 -46.33 70.04 -5.19
N LYS A 710 -45.21 69.86 -5.93
CA LYS A 710 -44.44 70.97 -6.51
C LYS A 710 -45.28 71.80 -7.48
N ARG A 711 -46.00 71.15 -8.41
CA ARG A 711 -46.85 71.86 -9.39
C ARG A 711 -47.92 72.71 -8.71
N HIS A 712 -48.62 72.15 -7.71
CA HIS A 712 -49.65 72.90 -6.99
C HIS A 712 -49.10 74.09 -6.20
N PHE A 713 -47.90 73.97 -5.64
CA PHE A 713 -47.23 75.08 -4.97
C PHE A 713 -46.91 76.22 -5.96
N GLU A 714 -46.35 75.90 -7.13
CA GLU A 714 -46.04 76.89 -8.18
C GLU A 714 -47.29 77.62 -8.69
N GLU A 715 -48.38 76.89 -8.96
CA GLU A 715 -49.66 77.47 -9.40
C GLU A 715 -50.27 78.45 -8.38
N ALA A 716 -50.14 78.15 -7.08
CA ALA A 716 -50.64 79.02 -6.01
C ALA A 716 -49.81 80.29 -5.85
N ASP A 717 -48.48 80.19 -5.97
CA ASP A 717 -47.56 81.33 -5.86
C ASP A 717 -47.78 82.34 -7.00
N ASP A 718 -48.03 81.85 -8.22
CA ASP A 718 -48.28 82.74 -9.37
C ASP A 718 -49.63 83.48 -9.28
N LYS A 719 -50.67 82.86 -8.72
CA LYS A 719 -51.97 83.54 -8.49
C LYS A 719 -51.85 84.68 -7.47
N ILE A 720 -51.05 84.52 -6.41
CA ILE A 720 -50.81 85.57 -5.41
C ILE A 720 -50.14 86.79 -6.05
N LYS A 721 -49.16 86.58 -6.94
CA LYS A 721 -48.46 87.67 -7.64
C LYS A 721 -49.42 88.52 -8.47
N LEU A 722 -50.40 87.89 -9.14
CA LEU A 722 -51.38 88.59 -9.97
C LEU A 722 -52.30 89.50 -9.14
N GLU A 723 -52.92 88.96 -8.07
CA GLU A 723 -53.86 89.70 -7.21
C GLU A 723 -53.19 90.86 -6.46
N ARG A 724 -51.95 90.70 -6.01
CA ARG A 724 -51.16 91.78 -5.38
C ARG A 724 -50.94 92.97 -6.33
N LYS A 725 -50.86 92.72 -7.63
CA LYS A 725 -50.70 93.79 -8.62
C LYS A 725 -51.98 94.64 -8.72
N GLU A 726 -53.15 94.01 -8.76
CA GLU A 726 -54.44 94.70 -8.84
C GLU A 726 -54.75 95.52 -7.59
N LEU A 727 -54.37 95.03 -6.40
CA LEU A 727 -54.56 95.76 -5.13
C LEU A 727 -53.80 97.10 -5.13
N ASN A 728 -52.55 97.10 -5.58
CA ASN A 728 -51.71 98.31 -5.64
C ASN A 728 -52.30 99.39 -6.56
N ASP A 729 -52.95 98.98 -7.66
CA ASP A 729 -53.58 99.93 -8.59
C ASP A 729 -54.83 100.58 -7.97
N LEU A 730 -55.61 99.82 -7.19
CA LEU A 730 -56.78 100.32 -6.46
C LEU A 730 -56.40 101.29 -5.31
N GLU A 731 -55.34 100.99 -4.57
CA GLU A 731 -54.82 101.85 -3.49
C GLU A 731 -54.43 103.25 -3.99
N ARG A 732 -53.80 103.33 -5.18
CA ARG A 732 -53.43 104.60 -5.80
C ARG A 732 -54.64 105.44 -6.22
N ALA A 733 -55.73 104.81 -6.61
CA ALA A 733 -56.95 105.51 -6.99
C ALA A 733 -57.66 106.14 -5.78
N ALA A 734 -57.71 105.43 -4.65
CA ALA A 734 -58.33 105.93 -3.41
C ALA A 734 -57.62 107.16 -2.83
N GLN A 735 -56.28 107.19 -2.84
CA GLN A 735 -55.49 108.33 -2.32
C GLN A 735 -55.71 109.65 -3.09
N LYS A 736 -56.17 109.62 -4.34
CA LYS A 736 -56.43 110.83 -5.12
C LYS A 736 -57.72 111.54 -4.67
N LEU A 737 -58.73 110.78 -4.25
CA LEU A 737 -60.03 111.31 -3.81
C LEU A 737 -59.96 111.90 -2.39
N GLU A 738 -59.07 111.40 -1.54
CA GLU A 738 -58.95 111.83 -0.13
C GLU A 738 -58.33 113.24 0.03
N LYS A 739 -57.77 113.85 -1.03
CA LYS A 739 -57.13 115.17 -0.97
C LYS A 739 -58.06 116.37 -1.27
N SER A 740 -59.32 116.16 -1.65
CA SER A 740 -60.27 117.27 -1.96
C SER A 740 -60.97 117.87 -0.73
N GLU A 741 -60.86 117.28 0.47
CA GLU A 741 -61.65 117.65 1.67
C GLU A 741 -61.18 118.90 2.47
N THR A 742 -60.10 119.60 2.12
CA THR A 742 -59.60 120.76 2.92
C THR A 742 -60.18 122.12 2.51
N SER A 743 -61.45 122.43 2.82
CA SER A 743 -62.05 123.79 2.62
C SER A 743 -63.06 124.25 3.69
N ASP A 744 -62.86 123.86 4.95
CA ASP A 744 -63.75 124.11 6.10
C ASP A 744 -63.87 125.59 6.54
N ASP A 745 -62.91 126.47 6.23
CA ASP A 745 -62.88 127.85 6.75
C ASP A 745 -64.09 128.70 6.29
N ARG A 746 -64.62 128.44 5.09
CA ARG A 746 -65.73 129.22 4.53
C ARG A 746 -67.06 129.01 5.24
N HIS A 747 -67.30 127.81 5.79
CA HIS A 747 -68.55 127.49 6.45
C HIS A 747 -68.65 128.14 7.84
N MET A 748 -67.51 128.24 8.54
CA MET A 748 -67.45 128.80 9.90
C MET A 748 -67.67 130.33 9.94
N ASP A 749 -67.14 131.05 8.95
CA ASP A 749 -67.30 132.51 8.85
C ASP A 749 -68.77 132.93 8.64
N LEU A 750 -69.53 132.19 7.83
CA LEU A 750 -70.94 132.46 7.54
C LEU A 750 -71.81 132.31 8.80
N GLN A 751 -71.57 131.29 9.63
CA GLN A 751 -72.33 131.07 10.88
C GLN A 751 -72.07 132.14 11.93
N THR A 752 -70.86 132.70 11.99
CA THR A 752 -70.46 133.66 13.02
C THR A 752 -71.17 135.01 12.82
N ASN A 753 -71.31 135.45 11.57
CA ASN A 753 -71.99 136.70 11.21
C ASN A 753 -73.51 136.66 11.49
N TYR A 754 -74.15 135.50 11.28
CA TYR A 754 -75.58 135.33 11.57
C TYR A 754 -75.90 135.56 13.06
N ARG A 755 -75.08 135.02 13.97
CA ARG A 755 -75.29 135.16 15.43
C ARG A 755 -75.16 136.60 15.93
N ALA A 756 -74.26 137.40 15.36
CA ALA A 756 -74.01 138.77 15.81
C ALA A 756 -75.21 139.72 15.55
N LEU A 757 -75.87 139.56 14.41
CA LEU A 757 -77.03 140.37 14.01
C LEU A 757 -78.27 140.10 14.89
N GLN A 758 -78.46 138.84 15.30
CA GLN A 758 -79.59 138.43 16.13
C GLN A 758 -79.58 139.10 17.52
N LYS A 759 -78.39 139.31 18.10
CA LYS A 759 -78.24 139.95 19.42
C LYS A 759 -78.73 141.41 19.41
N LYS A 760 -78.36 142.19 18.38
CA LYS A 760 -78.76 143.60 18.26
C LYS A 760 -80.28 143.81 18.18
N GLN A 761 -81.02 142.85 17.63
CA GLN A 761 -82.48 142.93 17.55
C GLN A 761 -83.13 142.93 18.94
N SER A 762 -82.61 142.09 19.85
CA SER A 762 -83.19 141.92 21.19
C SER A 762 -83.10 143.19 22.05
N GLU A 763 -81.96 143.88 22.01
CA GLU A 763 -81.69 145.08 22.82
C GLU A 763 -82.62 146.25 22.46
N ASN A 764 -82.96 146.39 21.17
CA ASN A 764 -83.82 147.49 20.70
C ASN A 764 -85.29 147.33 21.13
N ARG A 765 -85.80 146.10 21.29
CA ARG A 765 -87.17 145.87 21.79
C ARG A 765 -87.35 146.29 23.23
N GLN A 766 -86.34 146.07 24.07
CA GLN A 766 -86.45 146.27 25.50
C GLN A 766 -86.60 147.76 25.87
N ALA A 767 -85.88 148.64 25.16
CA ALA A 767 -85.96 150.09 25.36
C ALA A 767 -87.34 150.68 24.99
N GLN A 768 -88.12 150.04 24.11
CA GLN A 768 -89.46 150.50 23.76
C GLN A 768 -90.43 150.32 24.93
N PHE A 769 -90.35 149.20 25.64
CA PHE A 769 -91.30 148.83 26.68
C PHE A 769 -91.24 149.74 27.92
N GLU A 770 -90.04 150.16 28.33
CA GLU A 770 -89.86 151.00 29.53
C GLU A 770 -90.51 152.38 29.40
N THR A 771 -90.51 152.95 28.19
CA THR A 771 -91.02 154.30 27.94
C THR A 771 -92.56 154.37 28.00
N GLU A 772 -93.27 153.27 27.71
CA GLU A 772 -94.74 153.21 27.78
C GLU A 772 -95.28 153.22 29.22
N LYS A 773 -94.54 152.65 30.17
CA LYS A 773 -95.00 152.42 31.55
C LYS A 773 -95.09 153.70 32.40
N GLU A 774 -94.23 154.69 32.15
CA GLU A 774 -94.21 155.95 32.93
C GLU A 774 -95.44 156.84 32.70
N ILE A 775 -96.10 156.72 31.54
CA ILE A 775 -97.24 157.57 31.16
C ILE A 775 -98.51 157.21 31.97
N GLU A 776 -98.63 155.97 32.43
CA GLU A 776 -99.85 155.47 33.08
C GLU A 776 -99.96 155.83 34.57
N LEU A 777 -98.83 155.93 35.27
CA LEU A 777 -98.77 156.14 36.73
C LEU A 777 -99.30 157.52 37.19
N THR A 778 -99.22 158.54 36.33
CA THR A 778 -99.59 159.91 36.67
C THR A 778 -101.09 160.11 36.80
N LYS A 779 -101.92 159.23 36.21
CA LYS A 779 -103.39 159.34 36.22
C LYS A 779 -104.05 158.89 37.54
N VAL A 780 -103.38 158.06 38.35
CA VAL A 780 -104.03 157.33 39.47
C VAL A 780 -104.02 158.10 40.81
N ARG A 781 -103.16 159.11 41.01
CA ARG A 781 -102.98 159.78 42.31
C ARG A 781 -104.14 160.69 42.77
N THR A 782 -105.06 161.09 41.89
CA THR A 782 -106.04 162.16 42.18
C THR A 782 -107.39 161.68 42.75
N GLN A 783 -107.63 160.36 42.91
CA GLN A 783 -108.98 159.81 43.18
C GLN A 783 -109.30 159.34 44.63
N SER A 784 -108.39 159.33 45.60
CA SER A 784 -108.62 158.63 46.90
C SER A 784 -108.66 159.54 48.14
N PHE A 785 -109.87 159.95 48.63
CA PHE A 785 -110.38 159.83 50.05
C PHE A 785 -111.64 160.72 50.36
N TRP A 786 -112.86 160.15 50.22
CA TRP A 786 -114.05 160.37 51.08
C TRP A 786 -114.28 159.04 51.82
N ALA A 787 -114.90 159.03 53.00
CA ALA A 787 -115.10 157.83 53.83
C ALA A 787 -116.59 157.53 54.05
N PRO A 788 -117.03 156.25 54.15
CA PRO A 788 -118.35 155.87 54.67
C PRO A 788 -118.31 155.14 56.03
N LEU A 789 -119.38 155.30 56.82
CA LEU A 789 -119.58 154.85 58.23
C LEU A 789 -119.81 153.33 58.40
N PRO A 790 -119.62 152.78 59.63
CA PRO A 790 -119.71 151.35 59.92
C PRO A 790 -121.15 150.83 59.98
N LEU A 791 -121.41 149.68 59.34
CA LEU A 791 -122.72 149.01 59.24
C LEU A 791 -123.43 148.73 60.58
N VAL A 792 -122.68 148.61 61.68
CA VAL A 792 -123.23 148.25 63.00
C VAL A 792 -124.12 149.36 63.58
N GLN A 793 -123.79 150.64 63.34
CA GLN A 793 -124.58 151.77 63.85
C GLN A 793 -125.91 151.94 63.11
N ILE A 794 -125.98 151.56 61.83
CA ILE A 794 -127.20 151.63 61.02
C ILE A 794 -128.22 150.60 61.53
N MET A 795 -127.77 149.40 61.91
CA MET A 795 -128.67 148.36 62.41
C MET A 795 -129.29 148.71 63.78
N GLN A 796 -128.53 149.35 64.69
CA GLN A 796 -129.06 149.75 66.01
C GLN A 796 -130.15 150.83 65.94
N GLU A 797 -129.98 151.83 65.08
CA GLU A 797 -130.96 152.94 64.94
C GLU A 797 -132.31 152.45 64.39
N VAL A 798 -132.31 151.47 63.48
CA VAL A 798 -133.53 150.92 62.88
C VAL A 798 -134.34 150.09 63.89
N GLU A 799 -133.67 149.32 64.75
CA GLU A 799 -134.34 148.44 65.72
C GLU A 799 -135.03 149.22 66.85
N GLU A 800 -134.44 150.33 67.29
CA GLU A 800 -135.00 151.27 68.28
C GLU A 800 -136.29 151.97 67.80
N VAL A 801 -136.35 152.36 66.52
CA VAL A 801 -137.54 153.00 65.93
C VAL A 801 -138.74 152.05 65.93
N VAL A 802 -138.51 150.76 65.69
CA VAL A 802 -139.58 149.74 65.71
C VAL A 802 -140.13 149.50 67.11
N LYS A 803 -139.30 149.66 68.15
CA LYS A 803 -139.69 149.47 69.56
C LYS A 803 -140.62 150.58 70.06
N GLY A 804 -140.33 151.84 69.74
CA GLY A 804 -141.14 153.00 70.11
C GLY A 804 -142.57 152.98 69.52
N LEU A 805 -142.72 152.47 68.30
CA LEU A 805 -144.04 152.33 67.65
C LEU A 805 -144.96 151.30 68.34
N ARG A 806 -144.41 150.30 69.05
CA ARG A 806 -145.22 149.25 69.70
C ARG A 806 -145.89 149.70 71.02
N GLY A 807 -145.36 150.72 71.70
CA GLY A 807 -145.88 151.21 72.99
C GLY A 807 -147.18 152.03 72.91
N LEU A 808 -147.61 152.41 71.71
CA LEU A 808 -148.80 153.25 71.45
C LEU A 808 -150.15 152.53 71.70
N LYS A 809 -150.17 151.22 71.98
CA LYS A 809 -151.42 150.46 72.20
C LYS A 809 -151.87 150.49 73.67
N GLY A 810 -152.95 151.24 73.97
CA GLY A 810 -153.72 151.18 75.22
C GLY A 810 -153.90 152.51 75.97
N LEU A 811 -153.21 153.57 75.55
CA LEU A 811 -153.21 154.87 76.23
C LEU A 811 -154.48 155.67 75.86
N LYS A 812 -155.29 155.98 76.88
CA LYS A 812 -156.48 156.87 76.75
C LYS A 812 -156.11 158.35 76.84
N ASP A 813 -154.82 158.66 76.94
CA ASP A 813 -154.30 160.01 77.09
C ASP A 813 -153.55 160.45 75.81
N VAL A 814 -153.90 161.64 75.34
CA VAL A 814 -153.56 162.16 73.99
C VAL A 814 -152.19 162.88 73.98
N THR A 815 -151.75 163.41 75.12
CA THR A 815 -150.42 164.04 75.28
C THR A 815 -149.29 163.03 75.14
N THR A 816 -149.48 161.80 75.61
CA THR A 816 -148.50 160.71 75.51
C THR A 816 -148.34 160.15 74.09
N ILE A 817 -149.29 160.39 73.17
CA ILE A 817 -149.22 159.92 71.77
C ILE A 817 -148.35 160.85 70.90
N LEU A 818 -148.48 162.17 71.07
CA LEU A 818 -147.75 163.17 70.26
C LEU A 818 -146.24 163.15 70.49
N GLU A 819 -145.79 162.95 71.74
CA GLU A 819 -144.37 162.88 72.08
C GLU A 819 -143.66 161.68 71.43
N ILE A 820 -144.35 160.54 71.33
CA ILE A 820 -143.81 159.33 70.71
C ILE A 820 -143.65 159.51 69.18
N VAL A 821 -144.55 160.24 68.52
CA VAL A 821 -144.52 160.47 67.06
C VAL A 821 -143.42 161.47 66.66
N ASP A 822 -143.18 162.55 67.43
CA ASP A 822 -142.09 163.52 67.14
C ASP A 822 -140.70 162.87 67.28
N ALA A 823 -140.55 161.95 68.23
CA ALA A 823 -139.31 161.21 68.48
C ALA A 823 -138.93 160.28 67.31
N VAL A 824 -139.91 159.69 66.60
CA VAL A 824 -139.67 158.79 65.45
C VAL A 824 -139.23 159.56 64.20
N LEU A 825 -139.86 160.69 63.89
CA LEU A 825 -139.57 161.50 62.70
C LEU A 825 -138.14 162.08 62.69
N LYS A 826 -137.64 162.57 63.84
CA LYS A 826 -136.27 163.11 63.98
C LYS A 826 -135.17 162.09 63.71
N ARG A 827 -135.40 160.81 64.04
CA ARG A 827 -134.45 159.73 63.77
C ARG A 827 -134.39 159.38 62.28
N SER A 828 -135.53 159.33 61.58
CA SER A 828 -135.55 158.98 60.14
C SER A 828 -134.84 159.98 59.23
N GLU A 829 -134.85 161.28 59.55
CA GLU A 829 -134.20 162.31 58.73
C GLU A 829 -132.66 162.28 58.80
N LYS A 830 -132.10 161.86 59.94
CA LYS A 830 -130.65 161.84 60.17
C LYS A 830 -129.94 160.75 59.37
N LEU A 831 -130.63 159.62 59.13
CA LEU A 831 -130.09 158.45 58.42
C LEU A 831 -130.01 158.67 56.88
N SER A 832 -130.92 159.47 56.30
CA SER A 832 -131.03 159.65 54.85
C SER A 832 -129.93 160.53 54.23
N LYS A 833 -129.34 161.48 54.97
CA LYS A 833 -128.34 162.43 54.42
C LYS A 833 -126.92 161.88 54.31
N SER A 834 -126.62 160.75 54.94
CA SER A 834 -125.25 160.23 55.06
C SER A 834 -124.82 159.27 53.93
N LEU A 835 -125.63 159.05 52.87
CA LEU A 835 -125.46 157.91 51.94
C LEU A 835 -125.28 158.22 50.42
N GLN A 836 -124.94 159.44 49.94
CA GLN A 836 -124.73 159.69 48.47
C GLN A 836 -123.49 160.56 48.09
N ARG A 837 -122.69 160.16 47.05
CA ARG A 837 -121.44 160.79 46.48
C ARG A 837 -121.48 161.02 44.93
N PRO A 838 -120.69 161.95 44.31
CA PRO A 838 -120.62 162.24 42.85
C PRO A 838 -119.30 161.85 42.08
N ASN A 839 -119.24 162.09 40.73
CA ASN A 839 -118.44 161.44 39.64
C ASN A 839 -117.21 162.26 39.05
N PRO A 840 -116.22 161.67 38.31
CA PRO A 840 -114.88 162.23 38.02
C PRO A 840 -114.39 162.25 36.52
N ASP A 841 -114.58 163.33 35.74
CA ASP A 841 -114.10 163.40 34.33
C ASP A 841 -113.21 164.63 33.93
N ASP A 842 -112.72 165.47 34.86
CA ASP A 842 -112.16 166.79 34.50
C ASP A 842 -110.60 167.02 34.60
N ILE A 843 -109.68 166.09 34.27
CA ILE A 843 -108.19 166.36 34.38
C ILE A 843 -107.31 165.83 33.19
N LYS A 844 -106.35 166.62 32.64
CA LYS A 844 -105.46 166.32 31.46
C LYS A 844 -103.92 166.10 31.76
N PRO A 845 -103.11 165.34 30.93
CA PRO A 845 -101.68 164.97 31.15
C PRO A 845 -100.58 165.54 30.17
N ASP A 846 -99.28 165.18 30.35
CA ASP A 846 -98.00 165.86 29.94
C ASP A 846 -97.29 165.35 28.61
N PRO A 847 -96.65 166.18 27.72
CA PRO A 847 -96.30 165.81 26.32
C PRO A 847 -94.93 165.15 25.96
N THR A 848 -93.89 165.17 26.79
CA THR A 848 -92.50 164.83 26.37
C THR A 848 -92.19 163.34 26.16
N LEU A 849 -92.91 162.44 26.83
CA LEU A 849 -92.64 161.00 26.80
C LEU A 849 -93.04 160.32 25.47
N VAL A 850 -93.90 160.95 24.66
CA VAL A 850 -94.46 160.34 23.45
C VAL A 850 -93.47 160.29 22.27
N GLU A 851 -92.50 161.21 22.21
CA GLU A 851 -91.61 161.35 21.03
C GLU A 851 -90.49 160.29 21.00
N LYS A 852 -90.01 159.86 22.17
CA LYS A 852 -88.89 158.92 22.31
C LYS A 852 -89.22 157.51 21.79
N LEU A 853 -90.47 157.08 21.95
CA LEU A 853 -90.96 155.76 21.53
C LEU A 853 -90.91 155.54 20.01
N LYS A 854 -91.00 156.62 19.22
CA LYS A 854 -91.14 156.54 17.75
C LYS A 854 -89.84 156.17 17.04
N LYS A 855 -88.68 156.59 17.55
CA LYS A 855 -87.37 156.33 16.94
C LYS A 855 -86.93 154.87 17.06
N LEU A 856 -87.20 154.24 18.20
CA LEU A 856 -86.78 152.86 18.48
C LEU A 856 -87.43 151.84 17.54
N LYS A 857 -88.69 152.07 17.13
CA LYS A 857 -89.41 151.17 16.21
C LYS A 857 -88.82 151.13 14.79
N GLY A 858 -88.12 152.18 14.34
CA GLY A 858 -87.55 152.24 12.99
C GLY A 858 -86.30 151.36 12.78
N LEU A 859 -85.45 151.24 13.80
CA LEU A 859 -84.20 150.46 13.76
C LEU A 859 -84.42 148.95 13.67
N GLU A 860 -85.60 148.47 14.04
CA GLU A 860 -85.90 147.05 14.10
C GLU A 860 -86.13 146.42 12.72
N GLY A 861 -86.63 147.19 11.77
CA GLY A 861 -86.95 146.69 10.43
C GLY A 861 -85.73 146.37 9.56
N THR A 862 -84.57 146.98 9.83
CA THR A 862 -83.34 146.77 9.04
C THR A 862 -82.60 145.48 9.43
N ILE A 863 -82.54 145.16 10.72
CA ILE A 863 -81.81 143.99 11.23
C ILE A 863 -82.40 142.67 10.69
N GLN A 864 -83.72 142.61 10.49
CA GLN A 864 -84.41 141.39 10.06
C GLN A 864 -84.00 140.92 8.65
N LYS A 865 -83.76 141.84 7.70
CA LYS A 865 -83.49 141.49 6.30
C LYS A 865 -82.12 140.86 6.06
N GLU A 866 -81.13 141.17 6.89
CA GLU A 866 -79.76 140.64 6.70
C GLU A 866 -79.61 139.19 7.18
N LEU A 867 -80.42 138.75 8.14
CA LEU A 867 -80.39 137.37 8.66
C LEU A 867 -80.84 136.34 7.60
N GLU A 868 -81.92 136.63 6.87
CA GLU A 868 -82.48 135.70 5.87
C GLU A 868 -81.50 135.37 4.73
N ARG A 869 -80.63 136.31 4.35
CA ARG A 869 -79.67 136.11 3.25
C ARG A 869 -78.57 135.12 3.60
N LEU A 870 -78.06 135.17 4.84
CA LEU A 870 -76.95 134.32 5.29
C LEU A 870 -77.36 132.84 5.39
N GLU A 871 -78.62 132.57 5.71
CA GLU A 871 -79.15 131.21 5.89
C GLU A 871 -79.11 130.39 4.59
N THR A 872 -79.50 130.98 3.46
CA THR A 872 -79.51 130.29 2.15
C THR A 872 -78.14 129.84 1.63
N GLN A 873 -77.05 130.50 2.05
CA GLN A 873 -75.70 130.17 1.56
C GLN A 873 -75.10 128.94 2.26
N ILE A 874 -75.53 128.66 3.49
CA ILE A 874 -75.02 127.55 4.30
C ILE A 874 -75.55 126.20 3.77
N ASP A 875 -76.83 126.13 3.38
CA ASP A 875 -77.46 124.88 2.95
C ASP A 875 -76.86 124.28 1.66
N ALA A 876 -76.45 125.12 0.71
CA ALA A 876 -75.89 124.64 -0.56
C ALA A 876 -74.57 123.88 -0.38
N TYR A 877 -73.69 124.36 0.51
CA TYR A 877 -72.36 123.76 0.75
C TYR A 877 -72.46 122.34 1.34
N VAL A 878 -73.38 122.12 2.27
CA VAL A 878 -73.57 120.83 2.97
C VAL A 878 -74.00 119.70 2.03
N THR A 879 -74.64 120.01 0.91
CA THR A 879 -75.11 118.97 -0.04
C THR A 879 -73.99 118.38 -0.90
N GLN A 880 -72.97 119.15 -1.25
CA GLN A 880 -71.87 118.71 -2.12
C GLN A 880 -70.91 117.76 -1.39
N GLU A 881 -70.59 118.02 -0.12
CA GLU A 881 -69.68 117.18 0.69
C GLU A 881 -70.21 115.75 0.85
N LYS A 882 -71.54 115.57 0.90
CA LYS A 882 -72.16 114.26 1.12
C LYS A 882 -71.93 113.28 -0.04
N THR A 883 -71.85 113.74 -1.29
CA THR A 883 -71.73 112.84 -2.45
C THR A 883 -70.31 112.28 -2.57
N GLU A 884 -69.28 113.11 -2.48
CA GLU A 884 -67.87 112.68 -2.56
C GLU A 884 -67.52 111.65 -1.47
N ARG A 885 -68.05 111.84 -0.27
CA ARG A 885 -67.85 110.91 0.86
C ARG A 885 -68.41 109.50 0.61
N THR A 886 -69.49 109.38 -0.17
CA THR A 886 -70.08 108.06 -0.47
C THR A 886 -69.25 107.24 -1.46
N GLU A 887 -68.62 107.87 -2.44
CA GLU A 887 -67.76 107.18 -3.41
C GLU A 887 -66.47 106.64 -2.77
N LEU A 888 -65.89 107.42 -1.86
CA LEU A 888 -64.70 107.03 -1.11
C LEU A 888 -64.93 105.77 -0.25
N ILE A 889 -66.10 105.68 0.41
CA ILE A 889 -66.48 104.51 1.22
C ILE A 889 -66.59 103.24 0.36
N GLN A 890 -67.14 103.35 -0.86
CA GLN A 890 -67.30 102.20 -1.76
C GLN A 890 -65.93 101.69 -2.24
N MET A 891 -65.00 102.57 -2.55
CA MET A 891 -63.64 102.23 -2.97
C MET A 891 -62.84 101.56 -1.83
N GLN A 892 -62.99 102.05 -0.59
CA GLN A 892 -62.36 101.42 0.58
C GLN A 892 -62.88 99.99 0.83
N LYS A 893 -64.14 99.71 0.50
CA LYS A 893 -64.72 98.37 0.66
C LYS A 893 -64.13 97.35 -0.32
N THR A 894 -63.90 97.72 -1.58
CA THR A 894 -63.33 96.82 -2.59
C THR A 894 -61.86 96.49 -2.30
N LEU A 895 -61.11 97.46 -1.79
CA LEU A 895 -59.71 97.30 -1.38
C LEU A 895 -59.57 96.27 -0.26
N ARG A 896 -60.44 96.33 0.77
CA ARG A 896 -60.47 95.33 1.86
C ARG A 896 -60.79 93.92 1.38
N GLU A 897 -61.66 93.76 0.40
CA GLU A 897 -62.02 92.43 -0.13
C GLU A 897 -60.84 91.80 -0.90
N LYS A 898 -60.13 92.59 -1.73
CA LYS A 898 -58.93 92.12 -2.43
C LYS A 898 -57.79 91.74 -1.47
N GLN A 899 -57.58 92.53 -0.41
CA GLN A 899 -56.62 92.18 0.65
C GLN A 899 -56.95 90.83 1.32
N ARG A 900 -58.24 90.57 1.58
CA ARG A 900 -58.70 89.30 2.15
C ARG A 900 -58.44 88.11 1.23
N GLN A 901 -58.65 88.26 -0.08
CA GLN A 901 -58.39 87.18 -1.05
C GLN A 901 -56.90 86.81 -1.13
N ILE A 902 -56.01 87.82 -1.14
CA ILE A 902 -54.56 87.59 -1.12
C ILE A 902 -54.16 86.80 0.13
N HIS A 903 -54.65 87.18 1.31
CA HIS A 903 -54.34 86.47 2.55
C HIS A 903 -54.81 85.01 2.53
N LEU A 904 -55.98 84.72 1.93
CA LEU A 904 -56.47 83.34 1.80
C LEU A 904 -55.55 82.50 0.91
N LEU A 905 -55.10 83.05 -0.21
CA LEU A 905 -54.17 82.38 -1.12
C LEU A 905 -52.80 82.17 -0.49
N GLU A 906 -52.29 83.13 0.29
CA GLU A 906 -51.02 83.01 1.01
C GLU A 906 -51.04 81.89 2.05
N ASN A 907 -52.14 81.75 2.79
CA ASN A 907 -52.34 80.61 3.70
C ASN A 907 -52.28 79.28 2.93
N ARG A 908 -52.97 79.20 1.78
CA ARG A 908 -52.98 77.99 0.95
C ARG A 908 -51.59 77.64 0.39
N ARG A 909 -50.81 78.65 -0.01
CA ARG A 909 -49.42 78.45 -0.46
C ARG A 909 -48.54 77.91 0.67
N ASN A 910 -48.69 78.44 1.88
CA ASN A 910 -47.92 77.97 3.04
C ASN A 910 -48.29 76.53 3.44
N GLU A 911 -49.58 76.15 3.36
CA GLU A 911 -49.99 74.74 3.54
C GLU A 911 -49.29 73.81 2.54
N LEU A 912 -49.30 74.17 1.24
CA LEU A 912 -48.64 73.39 0.19
C LEU A 912 -47.12 73.33 0.36
N GLN A 913 -46.50 74.38 0.92
CA GLN A 913 -45.07 74.40 1.24
C GLN A 913 -44.71 73.38 2.33
N ILE A 914 -45.56 73.25 3.35
CA ILE A 914 -45.38 72.27 4.43
C ILE A 914 -45.53 70.85 3.88
N ASP A 915 -46.54 70.62 3.02
CA ASP A 915 -46.74 69.31 2.37
C ASP A 915 -45.52 68.93 1.51
N LEU A 916 -44.98 69.87 0.73
CA LEU A 916 -43.78 69.66 -0.06
C LEU A 916 -42.58 69.23 0.81
N ALA A 917 -42.30 69.98 1.88
CA ALA A 917 -41.21 69.66 2.80
C ALA A 917 -41.39 68.29 3.47
N ARG A 918 -42.63 67.93 3.82
CA ARG A 918 -42.98 66.63 4.41
C ARG A 918 -42.68 65.47 3.46
N TYR A 919 -43.01 65.60 2.17
CA TYR A 919 -42.71 64.56 1.18
C TYR A 919 -41.19 64.46 0.90
N GLU A 920 -40.45 65.57 0.93
CA GLU A 920 -38.99 65.57 0.75
C GLU A 920 -38.27 64.86 1.92
N GLU A 921 -38.70 65.12 3.15
CA GLU A 921 -38.16 64.42 4.33
C GLU A 921 -38.44 62.91 4.28
N ARG A 922 -39.67 62.54 3.89
CA ARG A 922 -40.05 61.13 3.69
C ARG A 922 -39.18 60.45 2.63
N GLN A 923 -38.79 61.17 1.58
CA GLN A 923 -37.91 60.65 0.53
C GLN A 923 -36.51 60.36 1.08
N GLN A 924 -35.94 61.28 1.86
CA GLN A 924 -34.63 61.08 2.49
C GLN A 924 -34.65 59.95 3.52
N ALA A 925 -35.73 59.81 4.29
CA ALA A 925 -35.91 58.71 5.22
C ALA A 925 -35.91 57.35 4.50
N LEU A 926 -36.67 57.24 3.40
CA LEU A 926 -36.74 56.03 2.59
C LEU A 926 -35.37 55.67 1.98
N ILE A 927 -34.59 56.65 1.51
CA ILE A 927 -33.23 56.41 0.99
C ILE A 927 -32.31 55.84 2.07
N ARG A 928 -32.37 56.37 3.30
CA ARG A 928 -31.57 55.86 4.41
C ARG A 928 -31.93 54.41 4.74
N GLU A 929 -33.22 54.12 4.81
CA GLU A 929 -33.73 52.76 5.04
C GLU A 929 -33.29 51.79 3.93
N MET A 930 -33.41 52.19 2.66
CA MET A 930 -32.95 51.38 1.53
C MET A 930 -31.44 51.14 1.55
N ASN A 931 -30.63 52.15 1.90
CA ASN A 931 -29.18 51.99 1.98
C ASN A 931 -28.76 51.05 3.11
N GLU A 932 -29.44 51.10 4.26
CA GLU A 932 -29.17 50.22 5.40
C GLU A 932 -29.44 48.75 5.03
N PHE A 933 -30.52 48.50 4.30
CA PHE A 933 -31.00 47.15 4.05
C PHE A 933 -30.58 46.54 2.70
N MET A 934 -30.55 47.33 1.63
CA MET A 934 -30.25 46.86 0.27
C MET A 934 -28.84 47.25 -0.22
N LYS A 935 -28.13 48.15 0.46
CA LYS A 935 -26.76 48.60 0.14
C LYS A 935 -26.60 48.98 -1.34
N ASP A 936 -25.73 48.30 -2.10
CA ASP A 936 -25.39 48.59 -3.49
C ASP A 936 -26.58 48.50 -4.46
N ARG A 937 -27.63 47.76 -4.07
CA ARG A 937 -28.84 47.54 -4.88
C ARG A 937 -29.81 48.72 -4.84
N THR A 938 -29.64 49.66 -3.91
CA THR A 938 -30.40 50.92 -3.82
C THR A 938 -30.34 51.71 -5.12
N VAL A 939 -29.17 51.70 -5.79
CA VAL A 939 -28.95 52.42 -7.04
C VAL A 939 -29.76 51.81 -8.18
N ALA A 940 -29.90 50.48 -8.22
CA ALA A 940 -30.67 49.77 -9.24
C ALA A 940 -32.18 50.11 -9.13
N VAL A 941 -32.73 50.09 -7.92
CA VAL A 941 -34.14 50.42 -7.65
C VAL A 941 -34.48 51.87 -7.99
N ARG A 942 -33.55 52.80 -7.78
CA ARG A 942 -33.72 54.23 -8.09
C ARG A 942 -33.58 54.59 -9.57
N SER A 943 -32.93 53.75 -10.37
CA SER A 943 -32.58 54.06 -11.77
C SER A 943 -33.52 53.44 -12.81
N GLN A 944 -34.22 52.35 -12.48
CA GLN A 944 -35.21 51.74 -13.36
C GLN A 944 -36.57 51.61 -12.66
N ARG A 945 -37.62 52.18 -13.28
CA ARG A 945 -39.02 51.91 -12.92
C ARG A 945 -39.39 50.55 -13.49
N LEU A 946 -39.62 49.56 -12.63
CA LEU A 946 -40.07 48.23 -13.04
C LEU A 946 -41.48 48.35 -13.65
N ASN A 947 -41.66 47.78 -14.85
CA ASN A 947 -42.96 47.74 -15.55
C ASN A 947 -43.89 46.70 -14.93
N HIS A 948 -44.30 46.91 -13.69
CA HIS A 948 -45.38 46.14 -13.08
C HIS A 948 -46.64 47.00 -13.02
N SER A 949 -47.55 46.65 -13.92
CA SER A 949 -48.92 47.13 -13.99
C SER A 949 -49.71 46.55 -12.82
N THR A 950 -49.66 47.21 -11.67
CA THR A 950 -50.66 47.04 -10.62
C THR A 950 -50.87 48.37 -9.92
N THR A 951 -52.04 48.94 -10.12
CA THR A 951 -52.50 50.23 -9.58
C THR A 951 -52.98 50.09 -8.12
N GLN A 952 -52.29 49.29 -7.30
CA GLN A 952 -52.58 49.14 -5.89
C GLN A 952 -51.28 49.08 -5.08
N PRO A 953 -51.18 49.81 -3.95
CA PRO A 953 -50.02 49.71 -3.08
C PRO A 953 -49.87 48.28 -2.57
N LEU A 954 -48.67 47.71 -2.69
CA LEU A 954 -48.32 46.44 -2.05
C LEU A 954 -48.76 46.45 -0.55
N PRO A 955 -49.46 45.39 -0.05
CA PRO A 955 -50.00 45.35 1.31
C PRO A 955 -48.95 45.47 2.42
N GLU A 956 -49.32 45.98 3.61
CA GLU A 956 -48.50 45.95 4.85
C GLU A 956 -47.99 44.54 5.20
N GLU A 957 -48.71 43.50 4.75
CA GLU A 957 -48.31 42.10 4.86
C GLU A 957 -46.94 41.82 4.22
N SER A 958 -46.58 42.55 3.15
CA SER A 958 -45.29 42.40 2.47
C SER A 958 -44.12 42.83 3.35
N TYR A 959 -44.26 43.91 4.12
CA TYR A 959 -43.23 44.36 5.05
C TYR A 959 -43.10 43.43 6.26
N ALA A 960 -44.22 42.92 6.78
CA ALA A 960 -44.21 41.91 7.83
C ALA A 960 -43.53 40.62 7.38
N GLU A 961 -43.71 40.22 6.12
CA GLU A 961 -43.05 39.05 5.56
C GLU A 961 -41.56 39.28 5.32
N ILE A 962 -41.15 40.48 4.87
CA ILE A 962 -39.72 40.90 4.83
C ILE A 962 -39.07 40.75 6.21
N GLN A 963 -39.71 41.26 7.28
CA GLN A 963 -39.19 41.16 8.65
C GLN A 963 -39.12 39.71 9.15
N ARG A 964 -40.14 38.90 8.84
CA ARG A 964 -40.14 37.45 9.15
C ARG A 964 -39.02 36.70 8.45
N LEU A 965 -38.81 36.96 7.15
CA LEU A 965 -37.74 36.32 6.37
C LEU A 965 -36.36 36.77 6.88
N ARG A 966 -36.18 38.03 7.27
CA ARG A 966 -34.95 38.51 7.93
C ARG A 966 -34.68 37.82 9.25
N TYR A 967 -35.68 37.73 10.12
CA TYR A 967 -35.54 37.02 11.40
C TYR A 967 -35.21 35.54 11.18
N LYS A 968 -35.83 34.89 10.19
CA LYS A 968 -35.49 33.52 9.78
C LYS A 968 -34.04 33.40 9.30
N LEU A 969 -33.53 34.36 8.51
CA LEU A 969 -32.12 34.35 8.07
C LEU A 969 -31.13 34.55 9.22
N GLU A 970 -31.45 35.41 10.19
CA GLU A 970 -30.61 35.66 11.37
C GLU A 970 -30.52 34.43 12.28
N LEU A 971 -31.63 33.70 12.45
CA LEU A 971 -31.69 32.42 13.16
C LEU A 971 -30.82 31.32 12.52
N ILE A 972 -30.61 31.37 11.20
CA ILE A 972 -29.81 30.37 10.48
C ILE A 972 -28.29 30.60 10.67
N GLY A 973 -27.83 31.82 10.99
CA GLY A 973 -26.44 32.12 11.41
C GLY A 973 -25.39 32.18 10.29
N GLY A 974 -24.09 32.36 10.60
CA GLY A 974 -22.99 32.50 9.62
C GLY A 974 -22.56 31.17 8.99
N ILE A 975 -22.19 31.19 7.70
CA ILE A 975 -21.95 29.98 6.88
C ILE A 975 -20.55 29.97 6.30
N ASP A 976 -19.96 28.78 6.30
CA ASP A 976 -18.79 28.44 5.50
C ASP A 976 -19.25 27.81 4.16
N PRO A 977 -18.91 28.42 3.01
CA PRO A 977 -19.20 27.87 1.67
C PRO A 977 -18.59 26.50 1.40
N GLU A 978 -17.62 26.05 2.20
CA GLU A 978 -16.99 24.73 2.04
C GLU A 978 -17.92 23.56 2.44
N ILE A 979 -18.94 23.80 3.25
CA ILE A 979 -19.86 22.75 3.73
C ILE A 979 -20.63 22.07 2.58
N MET A 980 -21.05 22.83 1.57
CA MET A 980 -21.74 22.25 0.40
C MET A 980 -20.80 21.35 -0.41
N LYS A 981 -19.54 21.76 -0.56
CA LYS A 981 -18.52 20.96 -1.25
C LYS A 981 -18.19 19.69 -0.46
N GLU A 982 -17.98 19.82 0.86
CA GLU A 982 -17.69 18.69 1.74
C GLU A 982 -18.85 17.69 1.79
N TYR A 983 -20.10 18.17 1.81
CA TYR A 983 -21.28 17.31 1.72
C TYR A 983 -21.30 16.51 0.42
N GLU A 984 -21.07 17.16 -0.72
CA GLU A 984 -21.10 16.50 -2.02
C GLU A 984 -19.96 15.49 -2.19
N GLU A 985 -18.74 15.84 -1.79
CA GLU A 985 -17.60 14.92 -1.79
C GLU A 985 -17.84 13.70 -0.88
N THR A 986 -18.38 13.94 0.32
CA THR A 986 -18.70 12.86 1.28
C THR A 986 -19.84 11.98 0.78
N ARG A 987 -20.85 12.56 0.11
CA ARG A 987 -21.97 11.83 -0.51
C ARG A 987 -21.49 10.93 -1.63
N VAL A 988 -20.68 11.45 -2.56
CA VAL A 988 -20.11 10.68 -3.66
C VAL A 988 -19.24 9.54 -3.12
N ARG A 989 -18.43 9.80 -2.10
CA ARG A 989 -17.62 8.77 -1.44
C ARG A 989 -18.48 7.69 -0.78
N HIS A 990 -19.56 8.07 -0.09
CA HIS A 990 -20.51 7.13 0.50
C HIS A 990 -21.20 6.27 -0.56
N GLU A 991 -21.74 6.88 -1.62
CA GLU A 991 -22.39 6.16 -2.73
C GLU A 991 -21.42 5.18 -3.43
N PHE A 992 -20.15 5.58 -3.59
CA PHE A 992 -19.12 4.71 -4.14
C PHE A 992 -18.81 3.50 -3.22
N LEU A 993 -18.62 3.74 -1.92
CA LEU A 993 -18.34 2.68 -0.95
C LEU A 993 -19.54 1.73 -0.80
N ASP A 994 -20.77 2.24 -0.81
CA ASP A 994 -22.00 1.43 -0.78
C ASP A 994 -22.12 0.56 -2.05
N GLY A 995 -21.77 1.12 -3.21
CA GLY A 995 -21.61 0.35 -4.46
C GLY A 995 -20.58 -0.78 -4.33
N GLN A 996 -19.41 -0.48 -3.76
CA GLN A 996 -18.37 -1.48 -3.52
C GLN A 996 -18.81 -2.58 -2.55
N VAL A 997 -19.56 -2.26 -1.49
CA VAL A 997 -20.14 -3.26 -0.58
C VAL A 997 -21.05 -4.22 -1.35
N ASN A 998 -21.90 -3.71 -2.23
CA ASN A 998 -22.78 -4.56 -3.05
C ASN A 998 -21.99 -5.45 -4.02
N ASP A 999 -20.94 -4.92 -4.64
CA ASP A 999 -20.06 -5.69 -5.52
C ASP A 999 -19.27 -6.77 -4.76
N LEU A 1000 -18.77 -6.46 -3.55
CA LEU A 1000 -18.09 -7.41 -2.68
C LEU A 1000 -19.04 -8.53 -2.21
N HIS A 1001 -20.27 -8.20 -1.82
CA HIS A 1001 -21.30 -9.19 -1.50
C HIS A 1001 -21.59 -10.11 -2.69
N LYS A 1002 -21.68 -9.55 -3.90
CA LYS A 1002 -21.87 -10.34 -5.13
C LYS A 1002 -20.67 -11.25 -5.40
N ALA A 1003 -19.45 -10.73 -5.28
CA ALA A 1003 -18.22 -11.50 -5.44
C ALA A 1003 -18.09 -12.64 -4.42
N ILE A 1004 -18.53 -12.43 -3.17
CA ILE A 1004 -18.60 -13.49 -2.16
C ILE A 1004 -19.57 -14.58 -2.62
N ARG A 1005 -20.81 -14.24 -2.98
CA ARG A 1005 -21.81 -15.23 -3.46
C ARG A 1005 -21.34 -15.99 -4.69
N ASP A 1006 -20.70 -15.31 -5.64
CA ASP A 1006 -20.19 -15.94 -6.85
C ASP A 1006 -19.00 -16.88 -6.53
N THR A 1007 -18.13 -16.50 -5.59
CA THR A 1007 -17.02 -17.35 -5.14
C THR A 1007 -17.51 -18.57 -4.36
N GLU A 1008 -18.54 -18.40 -3.51
CA GLU A 1008 -19.21 -19.51 -2.82
C GLU A 1008 -19.81 -20.52 -3.81
N LYS A 1009 -20.49 -20.06 -4.86
CA LYS A 1009 -21.00 -20.95 -5.92
C LYS A 1009 -19.89 -21.73 -6.59
N VAL A 1010 -18.77 -21.07 -6.94
CA VAL A 1010 -17.61 -21.75 -7.52
C VAL A 1010 -17.05 -22.82 -6.57
N ILE A 1011 -17.00 -22.56 -5.26
CA ILE A 1011 -16.57 -23.56 -4.27
C ILE A 1011 -17.51 -24.77 -4.28
N VAL A 1012 -18.83 -24.56 -4.28
CA VAL A 1012 -19.83 -25.64 -4.33
C VAL A 1012 -19.69 -26.46 -5.62
N GLU A 1013 -19.58 -25.81 -6.78
CA GLU A 1013 -19.39 -26.49 -8.07
C GLU A 1013 -18.10 -27.32 -8.10
N LEU A 1014 -17.00 -26.79 -7.54
CA LEU A 1014 -15.73 -27.50 -7.43
C LEU A 1014 -15.86 -28.71 -6.48
N ASP A 1015 -16.57 -28.58 -5.36
CA ASP A 1015 -16.81 -29.67 -4.41
C ASP A 1015 -17.62 -30.81 -5.06
N GLU A 1016 -18.66 -30.49 -5.83
CA GLU A 1016 -19.42 -31.49 -6.60
C GLU A 1016 -18.57 -32.20 -7.66
N GLN A 1017 -17.71 -31.45 -8.37
CA GLN A 1017 -16.78 -32.02 -9.36
C GLN A 1017 -15.75 -32.95 -8.70
N ILE A 1018 -15.17 -32.54 -7.57
CA ILE A 1018 -14.23 -33.34 -6.78
C ILE A 1018 -14.90 -34.65 -6.37
N GLU A 1019 -16.11 -34.61 -5.83
CA GLU A 1019 -16.80 -35.80 -5.35
C GLU A 1019 -17.13 -36.77 -6.50
N LYS A 1020 -17.64 -36.24 -7.62
CA LYS A 1020 -18.00 -37.03 -8.81
C LYS A 1020 -16.78 -37.72 -9.42
N GLN A 1021 -15.68 -36.99 -9.61
CA GLN A 1021 -14.45 -37.53 -10.19
C GLN A 1021 -13.77 -38.51 -9.23
N SER A 1022 -13.73 -38.20 -7.93
CA SER A 1022 -13.19 -39.10 -6.90
C SER A 1022 -13.94 -40.44 -6.88
N LYS A 1023 -15.28 -40.44 -6.85
CA LYS A 1023 -16.09 -41.68 -6.89
C LYS A 1023 -15.81 -42.51 -8.15
N ALA A 1024 -15.77 -41.87 -9.31
CA ALA A 1024 -15.56 -42.55 -10.59
C ALA A 1024 -14.18 -43.23 -10.68
N VAL A 1025 -13.11 -42.52 -10.28
CA VAL A 1025 -11.75 -43.07 -10.35
C VAL A 1025 -11.47 -44.05 -9.21
N PHE A 1026 -11.97 -43.80 -8.00
CA PHE A 1026 -11.88 -44.75 -6.89
C PHE A 1026 -12.50 -46.11 -7.25
N GLY A 1027 -13.65 -46.11 -7.94
CA GLY A 1027 -14.26 -47.34 -8.46
C GLY A 1027 -13.42 -48.06 -9.53
N LYS A 1028 -12.57 -47.34 -10.29
CA LYS A 1028 -11.60 -47.97 -11.21
C LYS A 1028 -10.41 -48.55 -10.44
N ILE A 1029 -9.85 -47.79 -9.50
CA ILE A 1029 -8.73 -48.23 -8.66
C ILE A 1029 -9.13 -49.48 -7.87
N ASN A 1030 -10.31 -49.51 -7.28
CA ASN A 1030 -10.81 -50.66 -6.54
C ASN A 1030 -10.91 -51.93 -7.41
N ARG A 1031 -11.35 -51.80 -8.67
CA ARG A 1031 -11.41 -52.92 -9.62
C ARG A 1031 -10.02 -53.44 -10.01
N GLU A 1032 -9.09 -52.55 -10.31
CA GLU A 1032 -7.71 -52.95 -10.62
C GLU A 1032 -6.99 -53.49 -9.38
N PHE A 1033 -7.25 -52.96 -8.19
CA PHE A 1033 -6.73 -53.47 -6.93
C PHE A 1033 -7.21 -54.91 -6.68
N GLU A 1034 -8.50 -55.18 -6.86
CA GLU A 1034 -9.06 -56.54 -6.79
C GLU A 1034 -8.42 -57.49 -7.83
N ARG A 1035 -8.21 -57.00 -9.05
CA ARG A 1035 -7.54 -57.76 -10.11
C ARG A 1035 -6.09 -58.10 -9.73
N TYR A 1036 -5.29 -57.12 -9.33
CA TYR A 1036 -3.89 -57.35 -8.95
C TYR A 1036 -3.77 -58.21 -7.70
N PHE A 1037 -4.67 -58.07 -6.73
CA PHE A 1037 -4.74 -58.94 -5.56
C PHE A 1037 -4.98 -60.40 -5.95
N LYS A 1038 -5.97 -60.67 -6.82
CA LYS A 1038 -6.22 -62.03 -7.34
C LYS A 1038 -5.02 -62.62 -8.07
N VAL A 1039 -4.30 -61.81 -8.84
CA VAL A 1039 -3.08 -62.24 -9.55
C VAL A 1039 -1.93 -62.55 -8.58
N LEU A 1040 -1.73 -61.72 -7.55
CA LEU A 1040 -0.62 -61.86 -6.60
C LEU A 1040 -0.82 -63.00 -5.60
N PHE A 1041 -2.06 -63.22 -5.14
CA PHE A 1041 -2.36 -64.22 -4.10
C PHE A 1041 -2.99 -65.51 -4.63
N GLY A 1042 -3.14 -65.64 -5.96
CA GLY A 1042 -3.67 -66.85 -6.60
C GLY A 1042 -5.16 -67.13 -6.34
N GLY A 1043 -5.92 -66.15 -5.84
CA GLY A 1043 -7.35 -66.24 -5.51
C GLY A 1043 -7.79 -65.29 -4.37
N GLY A 1044 -9.10 -65.18 -4.11
CA GLY A 1044 -9.69 -64.34 -3.03
C GLY A 1044 -10.45 -63.09 -3.51
N SER A 1045 -11.02 -62.32 -2.57
CA SER A 1045 -11.69 -61.03 -2.81
C SER A 1045 -11.16 -59.95 -1.85
N CYS A 1046 -10.80 -58.79 -2.37
CA CYS A 1046 -10.45 -57.62 -1.57
C CYS A 1046 -11.20 -56.40 -2.09
N GLN A 1047 -11.52 -55.45 -1.21
CA GLN A 1047 -12.20 -54.20 -1.58
C GLN A 1047 -11.64 -53.02 -0.78
N LEU A 1048 -11.51 -51.88 -1.43
CA LEU A 1048 -11.20 -50.60 -0.81
C LEU A 1048 -12.50 -49.95 -0.31
N VAL A 1049 -12.52 -49.56 0.97
CA VAL A 1049 -13.65 -48.88 1.61
C VAL A 1049 -13.21 -47.49 2.06
N LYS A 1050 -14.07 -46.49 1.87
CA LYS A 1050 -13.84 -45.12 2.35
C LYS A 1050 -14.44 -45.00 3.74
N LEU A 1051 -13.63 -44.60 4.72
CA LEU A 1051 -14.05 -44.40 6.11
C LEU A 1051 -13.96 -42.92 6.48
N THR A 1052 -14.84 -42.45 7.35
CA THR A 1052 -14.74 -41.12 7.98
C THR A 1052 -13.77 -41.16 9.17
N ARG A 1053 -13.34 -39.99 9.67
CA ARG A 1053 -12.38 -39.92 10.78
C ARG A 1053 -12.91 -40.62 12.05
N GLU A 1054 -14.19 -40.43 12.34
CA GLU A 1054 -14.91 -41.05 13.47
C GLU A 1054 -14.99 -42.58 13.31
N GLU A 1055 -15.27 -43.07 12.10
CA GLU A 1055 -15.31 -44.51 11.80
C GLU A 1055 -13.93 -45.18 11.88
N VAL A 1056 -12.84 -44.47 11.56
CA VAL A 1056 -11.47 -45.00 11.70
C VAL A 1056 -11.11 -45.22 13.17
N GLU A 1057 -11.56 -44.33 14.06
CA GLU A 1057 -11.35 -44.43 15.51
C GLU A 1057 -12.16 -45.60 16.13
N GLU A 1058 -13.35 -45.93 15.59
CA GLU A 1058 -14.16 -47.08 16.02
C GLU A 1058 -13.61 -48.44 15.54
N VAL A 1059 -13.08 -48.52 14.31
CA VAL A 1059 -12.67 -49.79 13.69
C VAL A 1059 -11.29 -50.26 14.16
N ALA A 1060 -10.45 -49.37 14.70
CA ALA A 1060 -9.10 -49.68 15.17
C ALA A 1060 -8.78 -49.03 16.55
N PRO A 1061 -9.34 -49.56 17.66
CA PRO A 1061 -9.13 -49.01 19.00
C PRO A 1061 -7.67 -49.28 19.43
N GLY A 1062 -6.79 -48.28 19.27
CA GLY A 1062 -5.37 -48.37 19.56
C GLY A 1062 -4.46 -47.54 18.63
N PHE A 1063 -4.99 -47.03 17.52
CA PHE A 1063 -4.31 -46.03 16.69
C PHE A 1063 -4.57 -44.62 17.24
N SER A 1064 -3.76 -44.16 18.20
CA SER A 1064 -3.75 -42.73 18.57
C SER A 1064 -3.08 -41.94 17.45
N LEU A 1065 -3.83 -41.11 16.72
CA LEU A 1065 -3.26 -40.02 15.93
C LEU A 1065 -2.59 -39.07 16.92
N GLY A 1066 -1.25 -39.08 16.97
CA GLY A 1066 -0.50 -38.21 17.87
C GLY A 1066 -0.88 -36.76 17.64
N GLU A 1067 -1.33 -36.08 18.70
CA GLU A 1067 -1.49 -34.64 18.74
C GLU A 1067 -0.14 -33.99 18.41
N THR A 1068 -0.03 -33.36 17.26
CA THR A 1068 0.97 -32.31 17.06
C THR A 1068 0.41 -31.03 17.65
N ASP A 1069 0.91 -30.69 18.84
CA ASP A 1069 0.65 -29.43 19.52
C ASP A 1069 0.86 -28.21 18.60
N GLY A 1070 -0.12 -27.29 18.65
CA GLY A 1070 0.07 -25.87 18.37
C GLY A 1070 -0.28 -25.38 16.97
N VAL A 1071 -1.55 -25.03 16.72
CA VAL A 1071 -2.05 -23.64 16.74
C VAL A 1071 -3.57 -23.72 16.84
N SER A 1072 -4.10 -23.17 17.93
CA SER A 1072 -5.50 -22.94 18.23
C SER A 1072 -6.22 -22.18 17.10
N ALA A 1073 -7.16 -22.84 16.43
CA ALA A 1073 -8.26 -22.17 15.76
C ALA A 1073 -9.49 -22.26 16.67
N GLU A 1074 -9.69 -21.21 17.48
CA GLU A 1074 -10.94 -21.00 18.18
C GLU A 1074 -12.08 -20.91 17.14
N ARG A 1075 -13.16 -21.63 17.44
CA ARG A 1075 -14.43 -21.55 16.74
C ARG A 1075 -15.05 -20.17 16.98
N ALA A 1076 -15.16 -19.37 15.92
CA ALA A 1076 -16.22 -18.39 15.68
C ALA A 1076 -16.30 -18.13 14.16
#